data_AF-A0A641AM97-F1
#
_entry.id   AF-A0A641AM97-F1
#
_cell.length_a   1.000
_cell.length_b   1.000
_cell.length_c   1.000
_cell.angle_alpha   90.00
_cell.angle_beta   90.00
_cell.angle_gamma   90.00
#
_symmetry.space_group_name_H-M   'P 1'
#
loop_
_entity.id
_entity.type
_entity.pdbx_description
1 polymer ?
#
loop_
_entity_poly.entity_id
_entity_poly.type
_entity_poly.pdbx_seq_one_letter_code
_entity_poly.pdbx_strand_id
1 'polypeptide(L)'
;MTDETPGRREDEMPGGDVPAGESRVDPETGLVVESDELDLSEPSPSDPDSVTPPQSDATPEPVDEAAPVDPEPEPTSVEPEPIEPEPEPVPTGLRDHSDDIVIPAHAVSDDWDERPRPAAGDSPPPAGPPDEPSTSGRHWGRYVLLAVLALVGAAYVTGYFLTGTRMPADASIAGVDVSGQTRAEARETLERALNPIADREIDLTYGKQEFTVDPADAGLKLDVERSLDRAGSARSWDPRAMVALFVGKHPHAPVLDVDEAALSASVAAISEGIDREVVEPLITFPNGAPKARQPEEGLVVSRSDAEDAIRDAYLVSDEPIEVPTAAVEPTVDAEGLATAMTEIAEPAVSAPVTLTVGDKTVALPVTAFAPALSVRVRDDRLAPVLDPEKLAQPLTDSTTGIGTKAVDATVVIEGGKPVVVPGKEGLGLQPAEMAESLVPALTQTGEARAVEVEAKVVEPQFTTADAEALKITEKISEFETQFPYAEYRNTNQSRGAELIDGTIVKPGETFSFNDTVGERTVDNGFVTGTVINGGVFREELGGGVSQVVTTLYNAGFFGGMDDVEHHPHAFYIDRYPVGREATVYYGSLDLRFKNPTDYGVLIRAYVDKSTPGKQGVMHVELWSTKVWDKIEADASPRRNGRSPGTRYDDTDRCVAQAPISGFDIDIVRRFIKDGKVAKTETDTANYQAADRVICGKKPKPEDD
;
A
#
# COMPACT_ATOMS: atom_id res chain seq x y z
N MET A 1 -0.70 -97.43 -18.97
CA MET A 1 -1.31 -97.89 -17.72
C MET A 1 -1.35 -96.70 -16.78
N THR A 2 -2.27 -96.75 -15.81
CA THR A 2 -2.44 -95.83 -14.67
C THR A 2 -1.12 -95.54 -13.93
N ASP A 3 -0.96 -94.47 -13.13
CA ASP A 3 -1.97 -93.64 -12.46
C ASP A 3 -1.45 -92.23 -12.06
N GLU A 4 -2.38 -91.42 -11.55
CA GLU A 4 -2.25 -90.30 -10.60
C GLU A 4 -1.36 -89.06 -10.85
N THR A 5 -1.92 -87.92 -10.44
CA THR A 5 -1.41 -86.56 -10.55
C THR A 5 -0.83 -86.06 -9.21
N PRO A 6 0.32 -85.39 -9.17
CA PRO A 6 0.72 -84.53 -8.06
C PRO A 6 0.53 -83.04 -8.41
N GLY A 7 0.54 -82.16 -7.40
CA GLY A 7 0.48 -80.72 -7.62
C GLY A 7 1.54 -79.93 -6.86
N ARG A 8 1.33 -78.60 -6.86
CA ARG A 8 1.91 -77.57 -5.98
C ARG A 8 3.23 -76.89 -6.41
N ARG A 9 3.16 -75.55 -6.31
CA ARG A 9 4.20 -74.52 -6.09
C ARG A 9 4.97 -73.91 -7.28
N GLU A 10 5.08 -72.57 -7.16
CA GLU A 10 6.25 -71.69 -7.34
C GLU A 10 6.91 -71.69 -8.75
N ASP A 11 7.25 -70.56 -9.39
CA ASP A 11 7.38 -69.16 -8.94
C ASP A 11 7.32 -68.17 -10.17
N GLU A 12 7.66 -66.90 -9.93
CA GLU A 12 8.11 -65.86 -10.90
C GLU A 12 7.09 -64.96 -11.65
N MET A 13 7.46 -63.67 -11.73
CA MET A 13 6.75 -62.56 -12.38
C MET A 13 7.15 -62.40 -13.87
N PRO A 14 6.38 -61.62 -14.65
CA PRO A 14 6.67 -60.18 -14.85
C PRO A 14 5.39 -59.32 -14.67
N GLY A 15 5.41 -58.01 -14.39
CA GLY A 15 6.32 -56.98 -14.85
C GLY A 15 5.62 -56.14 -15.93
N GLY A 16 5.24 -54.90 -15.64
CA GLY A 16 4.57 -54.00 -16.60
C GLY A 16 3.67 -52.92 -15.96
N ASP A 17 4.17 -51.70 -15.95
CA ASP A 17 3.47 -50.41 -16.16
C ASP A 17 2.16 -50.09 -15.42
N VAL A 18 2.26 -49.17 -14.45
CA VAL A 18 1.15 -48.39 -13.92
C VAL A 18 0.96 -47.13 -14.79
N PRO A 19 -0.18 -46.93 -15.47
CA PRO A 19 -0.50 -45.66 -16.10
C PRO A 19 -0.99 -44.64 -15.06
N ALA A 20 -0.70 -43.36 -15.28
CA ALA A 20 -1.12 -42.27 -14.41
C ALA A 20 -2.66 -42.18 -14.30
N GLY A 21 -3.18 -42.07 -13.09
CA GLY A 21 -4.60 -41.82 -12.82
C GLY A 21 -4.94 -40.35 -13.03
N GLU A 22 -5.79 -40.06 -14.01
CA GLU A 22 -6.27 -38.71 -14.32
C GLU A 22 -7.14 -38.14 -13.18
N SER A 23 -6.83 -36.92 -12.74
CA SER A 23 -7.74 -36.12 -11.92
C SER A 23 -8.97 -35.70 -12.75
N ARG A 24 -10.15 -36.20 -12.40
CA ARG A 24 -11.42 -35.73 -12.99
C ARG A 24 -11.93 -34.52 -12.22
N VAL A 25 -11.87 -33.36 -12.85
CA VAL A 25 -12.51 -32.13 -12.39
C VAL A 25 -14.01 -32.21 -12.68
N ASP A 26 -14.85 -31.94 -11.68
CA ASP A 26 -16.28 -31.69 -11.88
C ASP A 26 -16.47 -30.26 -12.42
N PRO A 27 -17.08 -30.08 -13.61
CA PRO A 27 -17.14 -28.80 -14.29
C PRO A 27 -18.12 -27.78 -13.69
N GLU A 28 -18.90 -28.13 -12.65
CA GLU A 28 -19.80 -27.17 -11.98
C GLU A 28 -19.37 -26.75 -10.56
N THR A 29 -18.34 -27.37 -9.95
CA THR A 29 -17.95 -27.05 -8.56
C THR A 29 -16.45 -26.93 -8.26
N GLY A 30 -15.54 -27.40 -9.11
CA GLY A 30 -14.11 -27.02 -9.07
C GLY A 30 -13.29 -27.42 -7.83
N LEU A 31 -13.80 -28.28 -6.95
CA LEU A 31 -13.12 -28.74 -5.73
C LEU A 31 -12.62 -30.20 -5.86
N VAL A 32 -11.40 -30.44 -5.36
CA VAL A 32 -10.80 -31.77 -5.25
C VAL A 32 -11.12 -32.33 -3.86
N VAL A 33 -11.72 -33.52 -3.80
CA VAL A 33 -11.99 -34.21 -2.53
C VAL A 33 -10.97 -35.33 -2.35
N GLU A 34 -10.08 -35.13 -1.37
CA GLU A 34 -9.15 -36.16 -0.89
C GLU A 34 -9.85 -36.92 0.26
N SER A 35 -9.82 -38.25 0.24
CA SER A 35 -10.55 -39.10 1.19
C SER A 35 -9.63 -40.13 1.83
N ASP A 36 -9.19 -39.86 3.06
CA ASP A 36 -8.60 -40.86 3.94
C ASP A 36 -9.65 -41.38 4.93
N GLU A 37 -9.95 -42.67 4.86
CA GLU A 37 -10.77 -43.38 5.86
C GLU A 37 -9.90 -43.82 7.04
N LEU A 38 -10.27 -43.45 8.27
CA LEU A 38 -9.75 -44.07 9.48
C LEU A 38 -10.88 -44.58 10.39
N ASP A 39 -10.87 -45.90 10.56
CA ASP A 39 -11.76 -46.71 11.40
C ASP A 39 -11.46 -46.52 12.89
N LEU A 40 -12.48 -46.21 13.69
CA LEU A 40 -12.42 -46.23 15.15
C LEU A 40 -13.68 -46.86 15.75
N SER A 41 -13.46 -47.94 16.50
CA SER A 41 -14.47 -48.74 17.17
C SER A 41 -14.88 -48.17 18.53
N GLU A 42 -16.19 -48.23 18.83
CA GLU A 42 -16.79 -47.83 20.11
C GLU A 42 -16.46 -48.80 21.26
N PRO A 43 -16.58 -48.33 22.52
CA PRO A 43 -17.31 -49.13 23.50
C PRO A 43 -18.40 -48.37 24.28
N SER A 44 -19.44 -49.12 24.63
CA SER A 44 -20.72 -48.71 25.25
C SER A 44 -20.62 -48.27 26.74
N PRO A 45 -21.50 -47.40 27.25
CA PRO A 45 -21.43 -46.85 28.61
C PRO A 45 -22.12 -47.71 29.70
N SER A 46 -21.82 -47.40 30.98
CA SER A 46 -22.47 -47.96 32.17
C SER A 46 -23.02 -46.84 33.08
N ASP A 47 -24.25 -47.02 33.56
CA ASP A 47 -25.07 -46.04 34.29
C ASP A 47 -24.56 -45.61 35.68
N PRO A 48 -25.09 -44.49 36.25
CA PRO A 48 -24.48 -43.76 37.36
C PRO A 48 -25.04 -44.13 38.74
N ASP A 49 -24.41 -43.60 39.80
CA ASP A 49 -24.98 -43.59 41.14
C ASP A 49 -24.85 -42.21 41.83
N SER A 50 -25.76 -41.97 42.77
CA SER A 50 -26.15 -40.66 43.33
C SER A 50 -25.19 -40.04 44.37
N VAL A 51 -25.33 -38.71 44.63
CA VAL A 51 -25.41 -38.08 45.98
C VAL A 51 -25.59 -36.54 45.87
N THR A 52 -26.29 -35.93 46.84
CA THR A 52 -26.58 -34.47 46.97
C THR A 52 -26.78 -34.16 48.47
N PRO A 53 -26.89 -32.88 48.91
CA PRO A 53 -25.88 -31.82 49.08
C PRO A 53 -25.47 -31.66 50.57
N PRO A 54 -24.94 -30.50 51.04
CA PRO A 54 -25.86 -29.48 51.59
C PRO A 54 -25.52 -28.01 51.27
N GLN A 55 -26.50 -27.13 51.49
CA GLN A 55 -26.42 -25.66 51.37
C GLN A 55 -25.90 -25.01 52.66
N SER A 56 -25.51 -23.73 52.59
CA SER A 56 -25.35 -22.84 53.75
C SER A 56 -25.90 -21.44 53.47
N ASP A 57 -26.87 -20.99 54.27
CA ASP A 57 -27.37 -19.61 54.28
C ASP A 57 -26.41 -18.65 55.02
N ALA A 58 -26.31 -17.40 54.55
CA ALA A 58 -25.97 -16.24 55.37
C ALA A 58 -26.46 -14.93 54.73
N THR A 59 -27.22 -14.14 55.48
CA THR A 59 -27.69 -12.78 55.11
C THR A 59 -26.80 -11.74 55.80
N PRO A 60 -26.44 -10.60 55.17
CA PRO A 60 -25.55 -9.60 55.77
C PRO A 60 -26.29 -8.58 56.67
N GLU A 61 -25.55 -8.00 57.63
CA GLU A 61 -25.95 -6.82 58.41
C GLU A 61 -25.45 -5.50 57.77
N PRO A 62 -26.11 -4.35 58.01
CA PRO A 62 -25.76 -3.05 57.41
C PRO A 62 -24.75 -2.25 58.26
N VAL A 63 -24.02 -1.31 57.64
CA VAL A 63 -23.14 -0.33 58.30
C VAL A 63 -23.35 1.08 57.72
N ASP A 64 -23.08 2.08 58.55
CA ASP A 64 -23.65 3.43 58.53
C ASP A 64 -23.30 4.41 57.40
N GLU A 65 -24.19 5.39 57.30
CA GLU A 65 -24.17 6.63 56.52
C GLU A 65 -23.16 7.67 57.08
N ALA A 66 -22.45 8.39 56.21
CA ALA A 66 -21.56 9.49 56.59
C ALA A 66 -21.68 10.71 55.65
N ALA A 67 -21.46 11.89 56.23
CA ALA A 67 -21.87 13.22 55.75
C ALA A 67 -21.12 13.77 54.49
N PRO A 68 -21.68 14.77 53.78
CA PRO A 68 -21.15 15.27 52.52
C PRO A 68 -19.93 16.20 52.67
N VAL A 69 -19.15 16.30 51.59
CA VAL A 69 -18.00 17.20 51.44
C VAL A 69 -18.38 18.34 50.47
N ASP A 70 -18.05 19.58 50.81
CA ASP A 70 -18.25 20.76 49.96
C ASP A 70 -17.34 20.73 48.71
N PRO A 71 -17.78 21.30 47.57
CA PRO A 71 -16.98 21.31 46.34
C PRO A 71 -15.91 22.41 46.34
N GLU A 72 -14.67 22.05 45.95
CA GLU A 72 -13.62 23.00 45.59
C GLU A 72 -13.80 23.53 44.14
N PRO A 73 -13.24 24.71 43.80
CA PRO A 73 -13.72 25.52 42.69
C PRO A 73 -13.23 25.09 41.30
N GLU A 74 -14.05 25.39 40.28
CA GLU A 74 -13.76 25.13 38.87
C GLU A 74 -12.49 25.85 38.37
N PRO A 75 -11.62 25.18 37.58
CA PRO A 75 -10.56 25.85 36.85
C PRO A 75 -11.17 26.65 35.67
N THR A 76 -10.83 27.94 35.61
CA THR A 76 -11.27 28.87 34.57
C THR A 76 -10.90 28.39 33.16
N SER A 77 -11.91 28.28 32.29
CA SER A 77 -11.72 28.15 30.84
C SER A 77 -10.91 29.34 30.30
N VAL A 78 -9.78 29.04 29.64
CA VAL A 78 -9.05 30.01 28.81
C VAL A 78 -9.36 29.68 27.36
N GLU A 79 -10.16 30.53 26.75
CA GLU A 79 -10.56 30.45 25.34
C GLU A 79 -9.36 30.84 24.46
N PRO A 80 -8.87 29.98 23.54
CA PRO A 80 -7.81 30.35 22.62
C PRO A 80 -8.35 31.28 21.53
N GLU A 81 -7.66 32.40 21.30
CA GLU A 81 -8.02 33.36 20.25
C GLU A 81 -7.95 32.73 18.84
N PRO A 82 -8.81 33.18 17.89
CA PRO A 82 -8.80 32.65 16.53
C PRO A 82 -7.55 33.12 15.77
N ILE A 83 -6.73 32.16 15.34
CA ILE A 83 -5.57 32.41 14.48
C ILE A 83 -6.07 32.79 13.08
N GLU A 84 -5.76 34.01 12.63
CA GLU A 84 -5.98 34.44 11.24
C GLU A 84 -5.06 33.65 10.29
N PRO A 85 -5.54 33.21 9.11
CA PRO A 85 -4.69 32.50 8.15
C PRO A 85 -3.67 33.44 7.51
N GLU A 86 -2.39 33.10 7.60
CA GLU A 86 -1.33 33.79 6.85
C GLU A 86 -1.53 33.60 5.33
N PRO A 87 -1.23 34.63 4.49
CA PRO A 87 -1.39 34.54 3.05
C PRO A 87 -0.28 33.71 2.39
N GLU A 88 -0.66 32.87 1.43
CA GLU A 88 0.29 32.04 0.66
C GLU A 88 1.33 32.88 -0.12
N PRO A 89 2.60 32.45 -0.18
CA PRO A 89 3.64 33.13 -0.95
C PRO A 89 3.53 32.83 -2.44
N VAL A 90 3.43 33.89 -3.25
CA VAL A 90 3.51 33.85 -4.72
C VAL A 90 4.94 33.43 -5.16
N PRO A 91 5.10 32.52 -6.14
CA PRO A 91 6.44 32.14 -6.61
C PRO A 91 7.07 33.25 -7.46
N THR A 92 8.13 33.87 -6.95
CA THR A 92 9.05 34.72 -7.74
C THR A 92 10.29 33.93 -8.13
N GLY A 93 10.66 34.00 -9.41
CA GLY A 93 11.65 33.12 -10.03
C GLY A 93 13.13 33.40 -9.72
N LEU A 94 13.95 32.56 -10.37
CA LEU A 94 15.40 32.38 -10.24
C LEU A 94 16.23 33.66 -10.07
N ARG A 95 17.26 33.56 -9.21
CA ARG A 95 18.59 34.12 -9.47
C ARG A 95 19.69 33.39 -8.68
N ASP A 96 20.47 32.61 -9.44
CA ASP A 96 21.93 32.49 -9.40
C ASP A 96 22.68 32.97 -8.13
N HIS A 97 23.31 32.03 -7.42
CA HIS A 97 24.76 32.03 -7.14
C HIS A 97 25.19 30.70 -6.49
N SER A 98 26.33 30.14 -6.93
CA SER A 98 27.05 29.05 -6.26
C SER A 98 28.49 29.47 -5.93
N ASP A 99 28.92 29.15 -4.71
CA ASP A 99 30.20 29.56 -4.13
C ASP A 99 31.38 28.61 -4.45
N ASP A 100 32.59 29.11 -4.24
CA ASP A 100 33.85 28.35 -4.22
C ASP A 100 33.90 27.27 -3.12
N ILE A 101 34.68 26.19 -3.37
CA ILE A 101 35.27 25.37 -2.30
C ILE A 101 36.79 25.20 -2.53
N VAL A 102 37.54 25.32 -1.43
CA VAL A 102 39.02 25.41 -1.35
C VAL A 102 39.59 24.25 -0.53
N ILE A 103 40.74 23.67 -0.94
CA ILE A 103 41.70 22.94 -0.06
C ILE A 103 43.14 23.09 -0.62
N PRO A 104 44.24 22.96 0.15
CA PRO A 104 44.76 23.91 1.15
C PRO A 104 46.22 24.40 0.86
N ALA A 105 46.84 25.05 1.85
CA ALA A 105 48.07 25.85 1.72
C ALA A 105 49.35 25.26 2.40
N HIS A 106 50.42 26.10 2.39
CA HIS A 106 51.74 26.03 3.07
C HIS A 106 52.94 25.59 2.20
N ALA A 107 54.12 26.24 2.23
CA ALA A 107 54.54 27.52 2.84
C ALA A 107 55.95 27.94 2.33
N VAL A 108 56.43 29.11 2.81
CA VAL A 108 57.84 29.56 2.93
C VAL A 108 58.46 30.40 1.78
N SER A 109 59.00 31.52 2.26
CA SER A 109 59.71 32.70 1.75
C SER A 109 60.94 32.60 0.82
N ASP A 110 61.30 33.78 0.29
CA ASP A 110 62.63 34.35 -0.01
C ASP A 110 63.49 33.88 -1.20
N ASP A 111 63.60 34.80 -2.19
CA ASP A 111 64.82 35.54 -2.60
C ASP A 111 66.00 34.85 -3.37
N TRP A 112 66.72 35.67 -4.14
CA TRP A 112 68.00 35.46 -4.89
C TRP A 112 68.11 34.52 -6.12
N ASP A 113 68.27 35.17 -7.28
CA ASP A 113 69.42 35.13 -8.21
C ASP A 113 70.42 33.94 -8.16
N GLU A 114 70.65 33.23 -9.28
CA GLU A 114 71.95 33.09 -9.99
C GLU A 114 71.91 32.12 -11.21
N ARG A 115 72.99 32.11 -12.02
CA ARG A 115 73.09 31.46 -13.36
C ARG A 115 73.89 30.13 -13.33
N PRO A 116 73.99 29.34 -14.43
CA PRO A 116 75.02 29.63 -15.47
C PRO A 116 74.68 29.25 -16.94
N ARG A 117 75.59 29.67 -17.85
CA ARG A 117 75.71 29.39 -19.32
C ARG A 117 76.79 28.30 -19.58
N PRO A 118 77.05 27.74 -20.81
CA PRO A 118 77.06 28.34 -22.17
C PRO A 118 76.41 27.43 -23.28
N ALA A 119 76.58 27.54 -24.61
CA ALA A 119 77.60 28.20 -25.45
C ALA A 119 77.13 28.64 -26.88
N ALA A 120 78.08 28.68 -27.84
CA ALA A 120 78.05 29.18 -29.22
C ALA A 120 77.31 28.27 -30.24
N GLY A 121 76.87 28.73 -31.42
CA GLY A 121 77.07 30.02 -32.12
C GLY A 121 76.24 30.06 -33.43
N ASP A 122 76.34 31.00 -34.38
CA ASP A 122 77.17 32.22 -34.52
C ASP A 122 76.37 33.30 -35.32
N SER A 123 76.89 33.94 -36.39
CA SER A 123 76.18 34.99 -37.17
C SER A 123 76.73 35.21 -38.59
N PRO A 124 75.92 35.82 -39.50
CA PRO A 124 76.41 36.82 -40.47
C PRO A 124 75.77 38.23 -40.29
N PRO A 125 76.34 39.30 -40.89
CA PRO A 125 76.11 40.71 -40.51
C PRO A 125 75.02 41.46 -41.33
N PRO A 126 74.64 42.70 -40.94
CA PRO A 126 73.48 43.42 -41.49
C PRO A 126 73.79 44.33 -42.70
N ALA A 127 72.73 44.76 -43.40
CA ALA A 127 72.77 45.82 -44.41
C ALA A 127 72.09 47.11 -43.91
N GLY A 128 72.68 48.27 -44.23
CA GLY A 128 72.22 49.59 -43.79
C GLY A 128 71.11 50.23 -44.64
N PRO A 129 70.69 51.45 -44.29
CA PRO A 129 69.54 52.14 -44.89
C PRO A 129 69.88 52.88 -46.19
N PRO A 130 68.86 53.22 -46.99
CA PRO A 130 68.93 54.38 -47.88
C PRO A 130 67.75 55.36 -47.66
N ASP A 131 68.13 56.57 -47.24
CA ASP A 131 67.74 57.89 -47.76
C ASP A 131 66.27 58.28 -47.96
N GLU A 132 65.89 59.37 -47.26
CA GLU A 132 64.76 60.22 -47.62
C GLU A 132 64.97 60.91 -48.98
N PRO A 133 63.98 60.93 -49.88
CA PRO A 133 63.92 61.90 -50.96
C PRO A 133 62.97 63.06 -50.59
N SER A 134 63.54 64.19 -50.21
CA SER A 134 62.81 65.46 -50.18
C SER A 134 62.29 65.81 -51.58
N THR A 135 60.97 65.94 -51.78
CA THR A 135 60.43 66.72 -52.91
C THR A 135 59.13 67.45 -52.56
N SER A 136 59.13 68.74 -52.82
CA SER A 136 57.93 69.58 -52.82
C SER A 136 57.07 69.33 -54.07
N GLY A 137 55.75 69.35 -53.91
CA GLY A 137 54.84 69.85 -54.96
C GLY A 137 54.43 68.88 -56.06
N ARG A 138 53.42 68.05 -55.78
CA ARG A 138 52.35 67.73 -56.76
C ARG A 138 51.09 67.22 -56.07
N HIS A 139 50.15 68.13 -55.78
CA HIS A 139 48.92 67.84 -55.03
C HIS A 139 47.98 66.82 -55.74
N TRP A 140 48.15 66.60 -57.05
CA TRP A 140 47.43 65.60 -57.86
C TRP A 140 47.34 64.21 -57.19
N GLY A 141 48.43 63.67 -56.64
CA GLY A 141 48.41 62.32 -56.05
C GLY A 141 47.50 62.23 -54.82
N ARG A 142 47.41 63.32 -54.04
CA ARG A 142 46.46 63.44 -52.92
C ARG A 142 45.03 63.58 -53.42
N TYR A 143 44.78 64.31 -54.52
CA TYR A 143 43.44 64.41 -55.11
C TYR A 143 42.97 63.09 -55.73
N VAL A 144 43.86 62.29 -56.35
CA VAL A 144 43.51 60.95 -56.85
C VAL A 144 43.25 59.99 -55.69
N LEU A 145 44.08 59.99 -54.65
CA LEU A 145 43.85 59.17 -53.45
C LEU A 145 42.56 59.57 -52.73
N LEU A 146 42.28 60.88 -52.58
CA LEU A 146 41.03 61.39 -52.00
C LEU A 146 39.82 61.04 -52.88
N ALA A 147 39.94 61.09 -54.21
CA ALA A 147 38.88 60.67 -55.12
C ALA A 147 38.60 59.16 -55.01
N VAL A 148 39.64 58.32 -54.91
CA VAL A 148 39.49 56.87 -54.69
C VAL A 148 38.88 56.60 -53.31
N LEU A 149 39.34 57.26 -52.24
CA LEU A 149 38.76 57.12 -50.89
C LEU A 149 37.31 57.63 -50.82
N ALA A 150 36.97 58.71 -51.52
CA ALA A 150 35.60 59.19 -51.64
C ALA A 150 34.72 58.21 -52.44
N LEU A 151 35.25 57.57 -53.48
CA LEU A 151 34.53 56.59 -54.30
C LEU A 151 34.35 55.26 -53.55
N VAL A 152 35.36 54.80 -52.80
CA VAL A 152 35.25 53.64 -51.90
C VAL A 152 34.31 53.95 -50.72
N GLY A 153 34.39 55.14 -50.12
CA GLY A 153 33.46 55.58 -49.08
C GLY A 153 32.02 55.69 -49.58
N ALA A 154 31.82 56.23 -50.78
CA ALA A 154 30.51 56.24 -51.43
C ALA A 154 30.02 54.83 -51.73
N ALA A 155 30.86 53.94 -52.29
CA ALA A 155 30.51 52.55 -52.56
C ALA A 155 30.18 51.76 -51.27
N TYR A 156 30.86 52.03 -50.17
CA TYR A 156 30.59 51.44 -48.85
C TYR A 156 29.28 51.95 -48.24
N VAL A 157 29.01 53.27 -48.34
CA VAL A 157 27.70 53.84 -47.94
C VAL A 157 26.57 53.31 -48.83
N THR A 158 26.78 53.18 -50.14
CA THR A 158 25.83 52.52 -51.04
C THR A 158 25.64 51.04 -50.68
N GLY A 159 26.71 50.31 -50.36
CA GLY A 159 26.65 48.93 -49.87
C GLY A 159 25.84 48.80 -48.59
N TYR A 160 26.01 49.71 -47.63
CA TYR A 160 25.18 49.80 -46.42
C TYR A 160 23.70 50.09 -46.71
N PHE A 161 23.38 50.92 -47.71
CA PHE A 161 21.98 51.15 -48.09
C PHE A 161 21.36 49.96 -48.85
N LEU A 162 22.17 49.17 -49.56
CA LEU A 162 21.77 47.94 -50.25
C LEU A 162 21.64 46.74 -49.31
N THR A 163 22.39 46.65 -48.21
CA THR A 163 22.06 45.71 -47.13
C THR A 163 20.74 46.16 -46.47
N GLY A 164 19.90 45.21 -46.09
CA GLY A 164 18.54 45.50 -45.61
C GLY A 164 17.46 45.63 -46.68
N THR A 165 17.76 45.56 -47.99
CA THR A 165 16.73 45.66 -49.04
C THR A 165 16.42 44.34 -49.74
N ARG A 166 17.35 43.39 -49.72
CA ARG A 166 17.24 42.07 -50.34
C ARG A 166 18.11 41.05 -49.60
N MET A 167 17.79 39.77 -49.76
CA MET A 167 18.61 38.66 -49.27
C MET A 167 19.99 38.63 -49.95
N PRO A 168 21.02 38.05 -49.30
CA PRO A 168 22.30 37.77 -49.93
C PRO A 168 22.19 36.89 -51.19
N ALA A 169 23.27 36.84 -51.98
CA ALA A 169 23.37 35.91 -53.08
C ALA A 169 23.53 34.46 -52.55
N ASP A 170 22.82 33.52 -53.18
CA ASP A 170 22.81 32.09 -52.83
C ASP A 170 22.51 31.80 -51.33
N ALA A 171 21.59 32.57 -50.73
CA ALA A 171 21.11 32.38 -49.36
C ALA A 171 19.92 31.40 -49.31
N SER A 172 19.99 30.39 -48.44
CA SER A 172 18.88 29.47 -48.17
C SER A 172 18.64 29.29 -46.66
N ILE A 173 17.39 29.00 -46.29
CA ILE A 173 16.96 28.69 -44.91
C ILE A 173 16.19 27.37 -44.94
N ALA A 174 16.56 26.39 -44.10
CA ALA A 174 15.92 25.06 -44.08
C ALA A 174 15.80 24.42 -45.48
N GLY A 175 16.83 24.58 -46.32
CA GLY A 175 16.85 24.10 -47.71
C GLY A 175 16.06 24.95 -48.73
N VAL A 176 15.25 25.92 -48.28
CA VAL A 176 14.48 26.83 -49.15
C VAL A 176 15.36 27.97 -49.66
N ASP A 177 15.47 28.11 -50.98
CA ASP A 177 16.20 29.22 -51.63
C ASP A 177 15.41 30.53 -51.55
N VAL A 178 16.02 31.54 -50.94
CA VAL A 178 15.50 32.91 -50.81
C VAL A 178 16.45 33.94 -51.45
N SER A 179 17.43 33.49 -52.23
CA SER A 179 18.51 34.31 -52.76
C SER A 179 18.03 35.51 -53.58
N GLY A 180 18.59 36.69 -53.31
CA GLY A 180 18.30 37.94 -54.01
C GLY A 180 16.88 38.50 -53.88
N GLN A 181 15.94 37.80 -53.25
CA GLN A 181 14.55 38.24 -53.01
C GLN A 181 14.50 39.43 -52.05
N THR A 182 13.45 40.26 -52.11
CA THR A 182 13.18 41.24 -51.05
C THR A 182 12.71 40.52 -49.77
N ARG A 183 12.81 41.16 -48.58
CA ARG A 183 12.39 40.54 -47.32
C ARG A 183 10.92 40.05 -47.35
N ALA A 184 10.03 40.78 -48.02
CA ALA A 184 8.62 40.41 -48.15
C ALA A 184 8.41 39.17 -49.04
N GLU A 185 9.11 39.10 -50.19
CA GLU A 185 9.07 37.93 -51.09
C GLU A 185 9.71 36.71 -50.43
N ALA A 186 10.82 36.90 -49.70
CA ALA A 186 11.49 35.84 -48.95
C ALA A 186 10.60 35.27 -47.84
N ARG A 187 9.88 36.15 -47.10
CA ARG A 187 8.88 35.73 -46.11
C ARG A 187 7.78 34.86 -46.75
N GLU A 188 7.15 35.35 -47.83
CA GLU A 188 6.07 34.60 -48.49
C GLU A 188 6.58 33.27 -49.09
N THR A 189 7.83 33.23 -49.53
CA THR A 189 8.48 32.00 -50.02
C THR A 189 8.74 30.99 -48.90
N LEU A 190 9.21 31.43 -47.73
CA LEU A 190 9.39 30.56 -46.56
C LEU A 190 8.05 30.06 -46.02
N GLU A 191 7.06 30.93 -45.83
CA GLU A 191 5.72 30.55 -45.37
C GLU A 191 5.09 29.52 -46.30
N ARG A 192 5.17 29.72 -47.62
CA ARG A 192 4.60 28.79 -48.61
C ARG A 192 5.30 27.42 -48.64
N ALA A 193 6.60 27.37 -48.33
CA ALA A 193 7.39 26.15 -48.35
C ALA A 193 7.36 25.38 -47.02
N LEU A 194 7.41 26.10 -45.88
CA LEU A 194 7.60 25.53 -44.56
C LEU A 194 6.29 25.35 -43.78
N ASN A 195 5.26 26.21 -43.96
CA ASN A 195 3.99 26.02 -43.25
C ASN A 195 3.32 24.65 -43.52
N PRO A 196 3.34 24.08 -44.74
CA PRO A 196 2.77 22.74 -45.00
C PRO A 196 3.52 21.58 -44.33
N ILE A 197 4.68 21.86 -43.72
CA ILE A 197 5.49 20.87 -42.99
C ILE A 197 5.71 21.25 -41.51
N ALA A 198 5.25 22.43 -41.08
CA ALA A 198 5.41 22.93 -39.72
C ALA A 198 4.50 22.25 -38.70
N ASP A 199 3.36 21.73 -39.16
CA ASP A 199 2.38 20.96 -38.38
C ASP A 199 2.56 19.44 -38.55
N ARG A 200 3.72 18.98 -39.05
CA ARG A 200 4.02 17.54 -39.15
C ARG A 200 4.54 17.03 -37.81
N GLU A 201 3.98 15.92 -37.37
CA GLU A 201 4.50 15.15 -36.24
C GLU A 201 5.97 14.78 -36.50
N ILE A 202 6.78 14.87 -35.45
CA ILE A 202 8.17 14.44 -35.44
C ILE A 202 8.19 13.00 -34.93
N ASP A 203 8.62 12.07 -35.77
CA ASP A 203 8.75 10.66 -35.41
C ASP A 203 10.04 10.44 -34.60
N LEU A 204 9.93 9.80 -33.44
CA LEU A 204 11.05 9.33 -32.64
C LEU A 204 10.99 7.83 -32.40
N THR A 205 12.14 7.20 -32.20
CA THR A 205 12.26 5.75 -32.04
C THR A 205 13.23 5.39 -30.92
N TYR A 206 12.89 4.32 -30.20
CA TYR A 206 13.82 3.65 -29.28
C TYR A 206 13.71 2.13 -29.47
N GLY A 207 14.69 1.54 -30.16
CA GLY A 207 14.75 0.11 -30.45
C GLY A 207 13.63 -0.41 -31.37
N LYS A 208 12.43 -0.63 -30.79
CA LYS A 208 11.19 -1.01 -31.50
C LYS A 208 9.97 -0.19 -31.07
N GLN A 209 10.14 0.74 -30.14
CA GLN A 209 9.10 1.66 -29.73
C GLN A 209 9.15 2.87 -30.65
N GLU A 210 7.98 3.31 -31.08
CA GLU A 210 7.75 4.48 -31.93
C GLU A 210 6.98 5.50 -31.08
N PHE A 211 7.42 6.76 -31.13
CA PHE A 211 6.83 7.88 -30.42
C PHE A 211 6.62 9.02 -31.43
N THR A 212 5.60 9.84 -31.23
CA THR A 212 5.36 11.03 -32.05
C THR A 212 5.29 12.27 -31.18
N VAL A 213 5.82 13.37 -31.68
CA VAL A 213 5.74 14.69 -31.05
C VAL A 213 5.04 15.65 -32.01
N ASP A 214 3.88 16.18 -31.60
CA ASP A 214 3.27 17.32 -32.27
C ASP A 214 4.10 18.59 -31.96
N PRO A 215 4.63 19.30 -32.98
CA PRO A 215 5.43 20.50 -32.77
C PRO A 215 4.69 21.62 -32.02
N ALA A 216 3.37 21.72 -32.17
CA ALA A 216 2.57 22.72 -31.48
C ALA A 216 2.46 22.44 -29.98
N ASP A 217 2.28 21.17 -29.59
CA ASP A 217 2.24 20.73 -28.18
C ASP A 217 3.63 20.78 -27.53
N ALA A 218 4.70 20.50 -28.29
CA ALA A 218 6.09 20.71 -27.88
C ALA A 218 6.54 22.19 -27.92
N GLY A 219 5.66 23.11 -28.29
CA GLY A 219 5.93 24.55 -28.28
C GLY A 219 6.94 25.04 -29.33
N LEU A 220 7.23 24.25 -30.36
CA LEU A 220 8.16 24.56 -31.45
C LEU A 220 7.48 25.45 -32.51
N LYS A 221 8.04 26.63 -32.79
CA LYS A 221 7.51 27.55 -33.82
C LYS A 221 8.64 28.15 -34.66
N LEU A 222 8.38 28.34 -35.95
CA LEU A 222 9.33 29.03 -36.85
C LEU A 222 9.29 30.55 -36.64
N ASP A 223 10.38 31.15 -36.17
CA ASP A 223 10.57 32.60 -36.18
C ASP A 223 11.09 33.03 -37.56
N VAL A 224 10.15 33.25 -38.49
CA VAL A 224 10.46 33.64 -39.88
C VAL A 224 11.27 34.94 -39.95
N GLU A 225 10.98 35.92 -39.09
CA GLU A 225 11.66 37.22 -39.12
C GLU A 225 13.11 37.10 -38.62
N ARG A 226 13.33 36.43 -37.48
CA ARG A 226 14.70 36.19 -36.96
C ARG A 226 15.49 35.22 -37.85
N SER A 227 14.82 34.28 -38.52
CA SER A 227 15.43 33.43 -39.56
C SER A 227 15.95 34.26 -40.73
N LEU A 228 15.13 35.17 -41.26
CA LEU A 228 15.54 36.10 -42.33
C LEU A 228 16.66 37.04 -41.87
N ASP A 229 16.63 37.53 -40.63
CA ASP A 229 17.71 38.35 -40.08
C ASP A 229 19.02 37.58 -39.94
N ARG A 230 18.98 36.33 -39.46
CA ARG A 230 20.15 35.43 -39.36
C ARG A 230 20.73 35.07 -40.73
N ALA A 231 19.88 34.97 -41.76
CA ALA A 231 20.28 34.80 -43.16
C ALA A 231 20.74 36.10 -43.84
N GLY A 232 20.99 37.17 -43.07
CA GLY A 232 21.60 38.41 -43.57
C GLY A 232 20.64 39.41 -44.22
N SER A 233 19.33 39.29 -43.99
CA SER A 233 18.36 40.31 -44.44
C SER A 233 18.46 41.63 -43.66
N ALA A 234 19.14 41.65 -42.52
CA ALA A 234 19.37 42.85 -41.72
C ALA A 234 20.35 43.83 -42.39
N ARG A 235 20.15 45.13 -42.17
CA ARG A 235 21.10 46.16 -42.63
C ARG A 235 22.37 46.12 -41.78
N SER A 236 23.53 45.95 -42.42
CA SER A 236 24.82 45.75 -41.76
C SER A 236 25.91 46.68 -42.30
N TRP A 237 26.76 47.15 -41.38
CA TRP A 237 27.99 47.88 -41.68
C TRP A 237 29.20 46.94 -41.93
N ASP A 238 29.10 45.61 -41.71
CA ASP A 238 30.23 44.72 -42.02
C ASP A 238 30.49 44.68 -43.54
N PRO A 239 31.70 45.02 -44.03
CA PRO A 239 32.07 44.88 -45.44
C PRO A 239 31.78 43.47 -46.02
N ARG A 240 31.86 42.42 -45.20
CA ARG A 240 31.54 41.03 -45.61
C ARG A 240 30.08 40.88 -46.00
N ALA A 241 29.16 41.47 -45.25
CA ALA A 241 27.72 41.44 -45.56
C ALA A 241 27.43 42.19 -46.89
N MET A 242 28.17 43.26 -47.18
CA MET A 242 28.05 43.98 -48.45
C MET A 242 28.56 43.17 -49.65
N VAL A 243 29.59 42.34 -49.46
CA VAL A 243 30.09 41.41 -50.49
C VAL A 243 29.16 40.20 -50.67
N ALA A 244 28.59 39.69 -49.58
CA ALA A 244 27.63 38.57 -49.59
C ALA A 244 26.37 38.85 -50.42
N LEU A 245 26.00 40.12 -50.64
CA LEU A 245 24.94 40.54 -51.58
C LEU A 245 25.22 40.18 -53.05
N PHE A 246 26.44 39.74 -53.39
CA PHE A 246 26.87 39.47 -54.76
C PHE A 246 27.66 38.16 -54.92
N VAL A 247 28.35 37.68 -53.87
CA VAL A 247 29.13 36.43 -53.89
C VAL A 247 29.10 35.78 -52.50
N GLY A 248 28.62 34.55 -52.40
CA GLY A 248 28.62 33.75 -51.17
C GLY A 248 28.04 32.35 -51.39
N LYS A 249 28.16 31.47 -50.38
CA LYS A 249 27.43 30.20 -50.28
C LYS A 249 27.24 29.87 -48.81
N HIS A 250 26.06 30.14 -48.27
CA HIS A 250 25.79 29.91 -46.85
C HIS A 250 24.35 29.39 -46.68
N PRO A 251 24.16 28.07 -46.43
CA PRO A 251 22.91 27.59 -45.90
C PRO A 251 22.77 28.08 -44.45
N HIS A 252 21.57 28.46 -44.06
CA HIS A 252 21.23 28.87 -42.71
C HIS A 252 20.21 27.90 -42.12
N ALA A 253 20.42 27.48 -40.87
CA ALA A 253 19.37 26.81 -40.10
C ALA A 253 18.19 27.77 -39.88
N PRO A 254 16.94 27.29 -39.83
CA PRO A 254 15.82 28.08 -39.35
C PRO A 254 16.11 28.52 -37.91
N VAL A 255 15.52 29.64 -37.50
CA VAL A 255 15.51 30.07 -36.10
C VAL A 255 14.14 29.78 -35.53
N LEU A 256 14.12 29.05 -34.43
CA LEU A 256 12.90 28.66 -33.74
C LEU A 256 12.62 29.60 -32.56
N ASP A 257 11.34 29.84 -32.32
CA ASP A 257 10.80 30.33 -31.05
C ASP A 257 10.25 29.09 -30.33
N VAL A 258 10.81 28.75 -29.17
CA VAL A 258 10.55 27.49 -28.46
C VAL A 258 10.05 27.79 -27.05
N ASP A 259 8.94 27.17 -26.69
CA ASP A 259 8.53 27.09 -25.29
C ASP A 259 9.29 25.93 -24.62
N GLU A 260 10.37 26.30 -23.93
CA GLU A 260 11.26 25.38 -23.20
C GLU A 260 10.50 24.47 -22.22
N ALA A 261 9.42 24.95 -21.60
CA ALA A 261 8.63 24.16 -20.65
C ALA A 261 7.73 23.14 -21.37
N ALA A 262 7.17 23.53 -22.53
CA ALA A 262 6.37 22.63 -23.36
C ALA A 262 7.24 21.50 -23.96
N LEU A 263 8.40 21.83 -24.52
CA LEU A 263 9.31 20.83 -25.09
C LEU A 263 9.80 19.84 -24.03
N SER A 264 10.21 20.33 -22.85
CA SER A 264 10.66 19.45 -21.77
C SER A 264 9.54 18.56 -21.22
N ALA A 265 8.28 19.03 -21.26
CA ALA A 265 7.12 18.20 -20.93
C ALA A 265 6.87 17.10 -21.99
N SER A 266 7.02 17.40 -23.29
CA SER A 266 6.95 16.38 -24.36
C SER A 266 8.05 15.32 -24.21
N VAL A 267 9.29 15.73 -23.90
CA VAL A 267 10.39 14.80 -23.65
C VAL A 267 10.14 13.96 -22.40
N ALA A 268 9.60 14.54 -21.31
CA ALA A 268 9.22 13.79 -20.12
C ALA A 268 8.13 12.73 -20.41
N ALA A 269 7.14 13.03 -21.25
CA ALA A 269 6.12 12.07 -21.66
C ALA A 269 6.70 10.89 -22.48
N ILE A 270 7.74 11.14 -23.29
CA ILE A 270 8.51 10.08 -23.96
C ILE A 270 9.30 9.26 -22.93
N SER A 271 9.93 9.93 -21.96
CA SER A 271 10.69 9.29 -20.87
C SER A 271 9.84 8.26 -20.10
N GLU A 272 8.56 8.53 -19.82
CA GLU A 272 7.66 7.57 -19.16
C GLU A 272 7.53 6.22 -19.90
N GLY A 273 7.76 6.20 -21.22
CA GLY A 273 7.74 4.97 -22.03
C GLY A 273 9.09 4.29 -22.24
N ILE A 274 10.20 4.91 -21.83
CA ILE A 274 11.58 4.44 -22.08
C ILE A 274 12.36 4.22 -20.79
N ASP A 275 12.20 5.12 -19.82
CA ASP A 275 12.95 5.12 -18.56
C ASP A 275 12.71 3.81 -17.79
N ARG A 276 13.80 3.24 -17.30
CA ARG A 276 13.81 2.03 -16.48
C ARG A 276 14.59 2.33 -15.22
N GLU A 277 13.94 2.21 -14.07
CA GLU A 277 14.61 2.38 -12.78
C GLU A 277 15.77 1.39 -12.64
N VAL A 278 16.89 1.87 -12.11
CA VAL A 278 18.04 1.02 -11.78
C VAL A 278 17.67 0.08 -10.63
N VAL A 279 17.91 -1.22 -10.79
CA VAL A 279 17.59 -2.21 -9.77
C VAL A 279 18.82 -2.44 -8.91
N GLU A 280 18.82 -1.88 -7.70
CA GLU A 280 19.89 -2.12 -6.73
C GLU A 280 19.91 -3.58 -6.24
N PRO A 281 21.08 -4.15 -5.92
CA PRO A 281 21.18 -5.50 -5.40
C PRO A 281 20.61 -5.58 -3.98
N LEU A 282 20.02 -6.73 -3.65
CA LEU A 282 19.37 -6.97 -2.35
C LEU A 282 19.56 -8.42 -1.95
N ILE A 283 19.98 -8.66 -0.70
CA ILE A 283 19.98 -10.01 -0.11
C ILE A 283 18.88 -10.08 0.95
N THR A 284 18.03 -11.10 0.84
CA THR A 284 16.96 -11.44 1.79
C THR A 284 17.21 -12.83 2.38
N PHE A 285 16.54 -13.18 3.49
CA PHE A 285 16.82 -14.43 4.20
C PHE A 285 15.58 -15.33 4.39
N PRO A 286 14.86 -15.70 3.31
CA PRO A 286 13.71 -16.61 3.40
C PRO A 286 14.14 -17.94 4.05
N ASN A 287 13.39 -18.38 5.07
CA ASN A 287 13.67 -19.58 5.87
C ASN A 287 15.09 -19.63 6.48
N GLY A 288 15.72 -18.47 6.70
CA GLY A 288 17.07 -18.37 7.26
C GLY A 288 18.22 -18.61 6.28
N ALA A 289 17.96 -18.72 4.98
CA ALA A 289 18.98 -18.89 3.94
C ALA A 289 19.10 -17.64 3.06
N PRO A 290 20.33 -17.17 2.72
CA PRO A 290 20.50 -15.96 1.94
C PRO A 290 20.05 -16.16 0.49
N LYS A 291 19.29 -15.19 -0.03
CA LYS A 291 18.82 -15.13 -1.41
C LYS A 291 19.05 -13.74 -1.98
N ALA A 292 19.93 -13.67 -2.97
CA ALA A 292 20.22 -12.43 -3.70
C ALA A 292 19.21 -12.14 -4.82
N ARG A 293 18.88 -10.87 -4.99
CA ARG A 293 18.40 -10.25 -6.22
C ARG A 293 19.63 -9.64 -6.92
N GLN A 294 19.83 -9.97 -8.18
CA GLN A 294 20.90 -9.38 -8.99
C GLN A 294 20.63 -7.89 -9.24
N PRO A 295 21.66 -7.07 -9.40
CA PRO A 295 21.47 -5.70 -9.85
C PRO A 295 21.17 -5.67 -11.36
N GLU A 296 20.37 -4.69 -11.80
CA GLU A 296 20.06 -4.49 -13.21
C GLU A 296 20.25 -3.01 -13.57
N GLU A 297 20.92 -2.73 -14.69
CA GLU A 297 21.16 -1.38 -15.19
C GLU A 297 19.84 -0.65 -15.47
N GLY A 298 19.74 0.57 -14.94
CA GLY A 298 18.69 1.50 -15.31
C GLY A 298 18.93 2.10 -16.69
N LEU A 299 17.91 2.75 -17.23
CA LEU A 299 17.98 3.51 -18.46
C LEU A 299 17.23 4.82 -18.25
N VAL A 300 17.80 5.94 -18.69
CA VAL A 300 17.12 7.23 -18.69
C VAL A 300 17.27 7.92 -20.05
N VAL A 301 16.24 8.62 -20.50
CA VAL A 301 16.34 9.54 -21.63
C VAL A 301 17.27 10.70 -21.26
N SER A 302 18.26 10.97 -22.11
CA SER A 302 19.12 12.15 -21.96
C SER A 302 18.33 13.38 -22.39
N ARG A 303 17.68 14.04 -21.43
CA ARG A 303 16.66 15.08 -21.70
C ARG A 303 17.20 16.22 -22.57
N SER A 304 18.38 16.75 -22.26
CA SER A 304 19.01 17.81 -23.07
C SER A 304 19.25 17.37 -24.52
N ASP A 305 19.79 16.16 -24.69
CA ASP A 305 20.17 15.68 -26.02
C ASP A 305 18.94 15.31 -26.85
N ALA A 306 17.86 14.85 -26.21
CA ALA A 306 16.56 14.62 -26.83
C ALA A 306 15.87 15.94 -27.23
N GLU A 307 15.89 16.95 -26.36
CA GLU A 307 15.38 18.30 -26.66
C GLU A 307 16.15 18.94 -27.84
N ASP A 308 17.47 18.83 -27.87
CA ASP A 308 18.31 19.32 -28.97
C ASP A 308 18.06 18.54 -30.28
N ALA A 309 17.96 17.20 -30.22
CA ALA A 309 17.67 16.37 -31.39
C ALA A 309 16.31 16.70 -32.03
N ILE A 310 15.28 16.96 -31.22
CA ILE A 310 13.96 17.40 -31.70
C ILE A 310 14.05 18.77 -32.39
N ARG A 311 14.80 19.73 -31.82
CA ARG A 311 14.98 21.07 -32.41
C ARG A 311 15.73 21.02 -33.74
N ASP A 312 16.80 20.24 -33.83
CA ASP A 312 17.65 20.14 -35.03
C ASP A 312 16.95 19.41 -36.20
N ALA A 313 16.01 18.50 -35.90
CA ALA A 313 15.20 17.82 -36.90
C ALA A 313 14.02 18.67 -37.43
N TYR A 314 13.41 19.50 -36.57
CA TYR A 314 12.20 20.24 -36.92
C TYR A 314 12.39 21.13 -38.17
N LEU A 315 11.52 20.95 -39.18
CA LEU A 315 11.56 21.57 -40.51
C LEU A 315 12.77 21.21 -41.40
N VAL A 316 13.66 20.31 -40.96
CA VAL A 316 14.92 19.98 -41.64
C VAL A 316 15.02 18.52 -42.05
N SER A 317 14.45 17.59 -41.26
CA SER A 317 14.44 16.15 -41.52
C SER A 317 13.02 15.59 -41.58
N ASP A 318 12.81 14.52 -42.36
CA ASP A 318 11.65 13.63 -42.33
C ASP A 318 12.03 12.17 -41.97
N GLU A 319 13.28 11.93 -41.57
CA GLU A 319 13.74 10.64 -41.03
C GLU A 319 13.48 10.56 -39.50
N PRO A 320 12.99 9.41 -38.97
CA PRO A 320 12.76 9.23 -37.54
C PRO A 320 14.03 9.38 -36.69
N ILE A 321 13.89 10.07 -35.55
CA ILE A 321 14.99 10.39 -34.64
C ILE A 321 15.19 9.22 -33.65
N GLU A 322 16.42 8.74 -33.45
CA GLU A 322 16.71 7.83 -32.33
C GLU A 322 16.77 8.62 -31.02
N VAL A 323 15.95 8.27 -30.03
CA VAL A 323 15.89 8.98 -28.74
C VAL A 323 17.20 8.78 -27.97
N PRO A 324 17.95 9.85 -27.65
CA PRO A 324 19.18 9.73 -26.86
C PRO A 324 18.89 9.20 -25.45
N THR A 325 19.57 8.14 -25.05
CA THR A 325 19.46 7.52 -23.71
C THR A 325 20.82 7.29 -23.08
N ALA A 326 20.89 7.37 -21.76
CA ALA A 326 22.03 6.98 -20.95
C ALA A 326 21.68 5.77 -20.08
N ALA A 327 22.63 4.84 -19.93
CA ALA A 327 22.53 3.78 -18.93
C ALA A 327 22.82 4.36 -17.53
N VAL A 328 22.10 3.88 -16.53
CA VAL A 328 22.35 4.20 -15.12
C VAL A 328 22.87 2.94 -14.44
N GLU A 329 24.15 2.92 -14.12
CA GLU A 329 24.78 1.80 -13.44
C GLU A 329 24.26 1.69 -11.98
N PRO A 330 24.05 0.48 -11.46
CA PRO A 330 23.68 0.25 -10.06
C PRO A 330 24.80 0.68 -9.12
N THR A 331 24.46 1.22 -7.95
CA THR A 331 25.44 1.70 -6.95
C THR A 331 26.38 0.58 -6.50
N VAL A 332 25.89 -0.66 -6.47
CA VAL A 332 26.71 -1.86 -6.23
C VAL A 332 26.49 -2.87 -7.35
N ASP A 333 27.58 -3.31 -7.97
CA ASP A 333 27.56 -4.26 -9.08
C ASP A 333 27.47 -5.74 -8.63
N ALA A 334 27.54 -6.66 -9.59
CA ALA A 334 27.49 -8.09 -9.33
C ALA A 334 28.72 -8.63 -8.53
N GLU A 335 29.88 -7.95 -8.59
CA GLU A 335 31.09 -8.33 -7.82
C GLU A 335 30.96 -7.87 -6.36
N GLY A 336 30.45 -6.66 -6.12
CA GLY A 336 30.09 -6.16 -4.80
C GLY A 336 28.99 -6.99 -4.14
N LEU A 337 28.00 -7.45 -4.90
CA LEU A 337 26.99 -8.41 -4.43
C LEU A 337 27.59 -9.77 -4.07
N ALA A 338 28.51 -10.31 -4.87
CA ALA A 338 29.20 -11.57 -4.55
C ALA A 338 30.06 -11.45 -3.29
N THR A 339 30.74 -10.32 -3.11
CA THR A 339 31.50 -9.99 -1.89
C THR A 339 30.57 -9.91 -0.68
N ALA A 340 29.45 -9.17 -0.78
CA ALA A 340 28.47 -9.09 0.31
C ALA A 340 27.81 -10.43 0.65
N MET A 341 27.64 -11.34 -0.32
CA MET A 341 27.15 -12.69 -0.05
C MET A 341 28.10 -13.45 0.89
N THR A 342 29.39 -13.44 0.59
CA THR A 342 30.42 -14.22 1.30
C THR A 342 30.92 -13.56 2.59
N GLU A 343 31.03 -12.23 2.64
CA GLU A 343 31.54 -11.51 3.82
C GLU A 343 30.44 -11.08 4.81
N ILE A 344 29.19 -10.95 4.35
CA ILE A 344 28.07 -10.46 5.19
C ILE A 344 26.98 -11.52 5.32
N ALA A 345 26.38 -11.96 4.21
CA ALA A 345 25.15 -12.73 4.25
C ALA A 345 25.33 -14.16 4.77
N GLU A 346 26.30 -14.91 4.26
CA GLU A 346 26.62 -16.26 4.74
C GLU A 346 27.05 -16.26 6.23
N PRO A 347 27.96 -15.37 6.70
CA PRO A 347 28.25 -15.22 8.13
C PRO A 347 27.03 -14.84 8.97
N ALA A 348 26.17 -13.94 8.48
CA ALA A 348 25.01 -13.44 9.23
C ALA A 348 24.06 -14.54 9.71
N VAL A 349 23.88 -15.60 8.92
CA VAL A 349 22.99 -16.73 9.28
C VAL A 349 23.74 -18.04 9.58
N SER A 350 25.07 -18.02 9.65
CA SER A 350 25.91 -19.20 9.90
C SER A 350 25.67 -19.90 11.25
N ALA A 351 25.27 -19.14 12.27
CA ALA A 351 25.04 -19.64 13.63
C ALA A 351 24.09 -18.72 14.43
N PRO A 352 23.46 -19.21 15.52
CA PRO A 352 22.82 -18.38 16.53
C PRO A 352 23.74 -17.26 17.05
N VAL A 353 23.15 -16.18 17.56
CA VAL A 353 23.89 -15.11 18.26
C VAL A 353 23.76 -15.33 19.77
N THR A 354 24.85 -15.19 20.52
CA THR A 354 24.81 -15.28 21.99
C THR A 354 24.27 -13.98 22.56
N LEU A 355 23.19 -14.04 23.34
CA LEU A 355 22.51 -12.89 23.92
C LEU A 355 22.64 -12.93 25.44
N THR A 356 23.25 -11.91 26.03
CA THR A 356 23.41 -11.76 27.48
C THR A 356 22.55 -10.61 27.98
N VAL A 357 21.75 -10.88 29.03
CA VAL A 357 20.80 -9.95 29.63
C VAL A 357 20.91 -10.06 31.15
N GLY A 358 21.74 -9.21 31.76
CA GLY A 358 22.20 -9.39 33.13
C GLY A 358 22.88 -10.76 33.31
N ASP A 359 22.53 -11.48 34.38
CA ASP A 359 23.10 -12.81 34.68
C ASP A 359 22.61 -13.94 33.75
N LYS A 360 21.72 -13.66 32.79
CA LYS A 360 21.13 -14.67 31.89
C LYS A 360 21.80 -14.63 30.51
N THR A 361 22.11 -15.80 29.98
CA THR A 361 22.59 -15.96 28.60
C THR A 361 21.70 -16.93 27.84
N VAL A 362 21.30 -16.56 26.63
CA VAL A 362 20.45 -17.33 25.70
C VAL A 362 21.10 -17.33 24.31
N ALA A 363 20.90 -18.40 23.54
CA ALA A 363 21.26 -18.40 22.12
C ALA A 363 20.05 -17.95 21.30
N LEU A 364 20.13 -16.76 20.68
CA LEU A 364 19.11 -16.25 19.76
C LEU A 364 19.22 -16.99 18.42
N PRO A 365 18.26 -17.85 18.05
CA PRO A 365 18.36 -18.68 16.86
C PRO A 365 18.23 -17.85 15.59
N VAL A 366 18.79 -18.35 14.48
CA VAL A 366 18.72 -17.69 13.16
C VAL A 366 17.27 -17.40 12.74
N THR A 367 16.33 -18.28 13.07
CA THR A 367 14.89 -18.11 12.82
C THR A 367 14.27 -16.89 13.51
N ALA A 368 14.91 -16.34 14.55
CA ALA A 368 14.41 -15.17 15.27
C ALA A 368 14.75 -13.84 14.57
N PHE A 369 15.93 -13.72 13.97
CA PHE A 369 16.39 -12.47 13.37
C PHE A 369 16.45 -12.48 11.83
N ALA A 370 16.57 -13.64 11.19
CA ALA A 370 16.62 -13.73 9.73
C ALA A 370 15.36 -13.17 9.02
N PRO A 371 14.12 -13.34 9.52
CA PRO A 371 12.94 -12.71 8.90
C PRO A 371 12.96 -11.18 8.92
N ALA A 372 13.70 -10.58 9.86
CA ALA A 372 13.91 -9.14 9.97
C ALA A 372 15.15 -8.65 9.19
N LEU A 373 16.03 -9.55 8.75
CA LEU A 373 17.32 -9.21 8.15
C LEU A 373 17.21 -8.95 6.65
N SER A 374 17.92 -7.94 6.18
CA SER A 374 18.20 -7.68 4.77
C SER A 374 19.63 -7.16 4.60
N VAL A 375 20.29 -7.42 3.47
CA VAL A 375 21.51 -6.70 3.09
C VAL A 375 21.18 -5.84 1.88
N ARG A 376 21.32 -4.52 2.03
CA ARG A 376 20.87 -3.51 1.06
C ARG A 376 21.84 -2.35 0.99
N VAL A 377 21.77 -1.58 -0.10
CA VAL A 377 22.67 -0.43 -0.31
C VAL A 377 22.44 0.64 0.77
N ARG A 378 23.54 1.08 1.39
CA ARG A 378 23.67 2.13 2.40
C ARG A 378 25.07 2.72 2.26
N ASP A 379 25.18 4.05 2.16
CA ASP A 379 26.47 4.74 2.03
C ASP A 379 27.35 4.12 0.93
N ASP A 380 26.76 3.93 -0.25
CA ASP A 380 27.34 3.37 -1.48
C ASP A 380 27.91 1.94 -1.36
N ARG A 381 27.43 1.16 -0.40
CA ARG A 381 27.81 -0.26 -0.21
C ARG A 381 26.68 -1.12 0.32
N LEU A 382 26.77 -2.43 0.13
CA LEU A 382 25.84 -3.39 0.75
C LEU A 382 26.10 -3.51 2.25
N ALA A 383 25.09 -3.22 3.07
CA ALA A 383 25.15 -3.31 4.54
C ALA A 383 23.97 -4.10 5.11
N PRO A 384 24.17 -4.91 6.18
CA PRO A 384 23.09 -5.61 6.85
C PRO A 384 22.23 -4.63 7.65
N VAL A 385 20.90 -4.78 7.56
CA VAL A 385 19.93 -4.02 8.33
C VAL A 385 18.84 -4.95 8.86
N LEU A 386 18.56 -4.83 10.16
CA LEU A 386 17.44 -5.48 10.82
C LEU A 386 16.25 -4.54 10.91
N ASP A 387 15.07 -5.08 10.65
CA ASP A 387 13.76 -4.42 10.78
C ASP A 387 13.21 -4.63 12.21
N PRO A 388 13.06 -3.56 13.03
CA PRO A 388 12.64 -3.70 14.42
C PRO A 388 11.24 -4.31 14.59
N GLU A 389 10.30 -4.00 13.68
CA GLU A 389 8.92 -4.48 13.77
C GLU A 389 8.87 -5.99 13.52
N LYS A 390 9.59 -6.45 12.49
CA LYS A 390 9.72 -7.88 12.18
C LYS A 390 10.52 -8.66 13.22
N LEU A 391 11.39 -7.99 13.98
CA LEU A 391 12.18 -8.60 15.06
C LEU A 391 11.38 -8.78 16.36
N ALA A 392 10.38 -7.93 16.62
CA ALA A 392 9.72 -7.81 17.93
C ALA A 392 9.09 -9.11 18.45
N GLN A 393 8.26 -9.78 17.65
CA GLN A 393 7.58 -11.01 18.06
C GLN A 393 8.56 -12.21 18.18
N PRO A 394 9.40 -12.52 17.17
CA PRO A 394 10.34 -13.65 17.28
C PRO A 394 11.40 -13.48 18.38
N LEU A 395 11.79 -12.23 18.70
CA LEU A 395 12.63 -11.89 19.84
C LEU A 395 11.94 -12.23 21.16
N THR A 396 10.68 -11.82 21.32
CA THR A 396 9.86 -12.13 22.52
C THR A 396 9.75 -13.64 22.74
N ASP A 397 9.42 -14.39 21.68
CA ASP A 397 9.29 -15.85 21.74
C ASP A 397 10.62 -16.53 22.08
N SER A 398 11.72 -16.11 21.42
CA SER A 398 13.05 -16.71 21.59
C SER A 398 13.74 -16.37 22.91
N THR A 399 13.28 -15.32 23.58
CA THR A 399 13.81 -14.88 24.88
C THR A 399 12.89 -15.23 26.04
N THR A 400 11.98 -16.21 25.86
CA THR A 400 11.10 -16.74 26.92
C THR A 400 11.89 -17.05 28.21
N GLY A 401 11.55 -16.34 29.30
CA GLY A 401 12.23 -16.44 30.59
C GLY A 401 13.28 -15.36 30.86
N ILE A 402 13.58 -14.50 29.89
CA ILE A 402 14.21 -13.19 30.08
C ILE A 402 13.09 -12.16 30.23
N GLY A 403 13.17 -11.33 31.27
CA GLY A 403 12.10 -10.38 31.60
C GLY A 403 10.78 -11.02 32.08
N THR A 404 9.69 -10.28 31.93
CA THR A 404 8.32 -10.65 32.31
C THR A 404 7.35 -10.07 31.29
N LYS A 405 6.39 -10.84 30.76
CA LYS A 405 5.41 -10.31 29.81
C LYS A 405 4.54 -9.25 30.51
N ALA A 406 4.28 -8.13 29.82
CA ALA A 406 3.25 -7.19 30.25
C ALA A 406 1.87 -7.86 30.24
N VAL A 407 0.99 -7.43 31.14
CA VAL A 407 -0.38 -7.91 31.26
C VAL A 407 -1.31 -6.73 31.02
N ASP A 408 -2.17 -6.85 30.02
CA ASP A 408 -3.14 -5.79 29.69
C ASP A 408 -4.12 -5.54 30.82
N ALA A 409 -4.59 -4.30 30.91
CA ALA A 409 -5.75 -3.96 31.73
C ALA A 409 -7.00 -4.65 31.17
N THR A 410 -8.04 -4.76 31.98
CA THR A 410 -9.36 -5.20 31.50
C THR A 410 -10.47 -4.55 32.32
N VAL A 411 -11.71 -4.62 31.83
CA VAL A 411 -12.89 -4.13 32.54
C VAL A 411 -13.82 -5.31 32.79
N VAL A 412 -14.05 -5.63 34.07
CA VAL A 412 -14.90 -6.75 34.51
C VAL A 412 -16.15 -6.21 35.20
N ILE A 413 -17.22 -7.01 35.24
CA ILE A 413 -18.43 -6.68 36.00
C ILE A 413 -18.39 -7.35 37.38
N GLU A 414 -18.00 -6.59 38.40
CA GLU A 414 -17.99 -7.04 39.80
C GLU A 414 -19.08 -6.30 40.60
N GLY A 415 -19.84 -7.03 41.43
CA GLY A 415 -20.90 -6.45 42.25
C GLY A 415 -21.99 -5.70 41.47
N GLY A 416 -22.15 -5.97 40.16
CA GLY A 416 -23.07 -5.26 39.28
C GLY A 416 -22.57 -3.90 38.79
N LYS A 417 -21.25 -3.65 38.79
CA LYS A 417 -20.62 -2.44 38.26
C LYS A 417 -19.37 -2.78 37.44
N PRO A 418 -18.99 -1.96 36.44
CA PRO A 418 -17.69 -2.06 35.80
C PRO A 418 -16.56 -1.74 36.79
N VAL A 419 -15.52 -2.58 36.80
CA VAL A 419 -14.30 -2.39 37.57
C VAL A 419 -13.12 -2.59 36.63
N VAL A 420 -12.24 -1.59 36.57
CA VAL A 420 -10.96 -1.70 35.86
C VAL A 420 -10.03 -2.58 36.68
N VAL A 421 -9.58 -3.69 36.09
CA VAL A 421 -8.45 -4.48 36.59
C VAL A 421 -7.19 -3.87 36.01
N PRO A 422 -6.28 -3.30 36.81
CA PRO A 422 -5.09 -2.63 36.30
C PRO A 422 -4.18 -3.58 35.53
N GLY A 423 -3.66 -3.08 34.41
CA GLY A 423 -2.57 -3.73 33.69
C GLY A 423 -1.30 -3.76 34.53
N LYS A 424 -0.35 -4.61 34.14
CA LYS A 424 0.96 -4.76 34.78
C LYS A 424 2.05 -4.60 33.74
N GLU A 425 2.98 -3.70 34.01
CA GLU A 425 4.19 -3.52 33.24
C GLU A 425 4.99 -4.84 33.12
N GLY A 426 5.54 -5.05 31.93
CA GLY A 426 6.50 -6.09 31.64
C GLY A 426 7.94 -5.59 31.76
N LEU A 427 8.87 -6.53 31.66
CA LEU A 427 10.28 -6.29 31.38
C LEU A 427 10.61 -7.05 30.10
N GLY A 428 11.22 -6.41 29.12
CA GLY A 428 11.51 -7.00 27.82
C GLY A 428 12.66 -6.31 27.10
N LEU A 429 13.05 -6.88 25.97
CA LEU A 429 14.11 -6.33 25.12
C LEU A 429 13.51 -5.40 24.07
N GLN A 430 14.12 -4.24 23.87
CA GLN A 430 13.61 -3.25 22.93
C GLN A 430 14.02 -3.62 21.49
N PRO A 431 13.06 -3.86 20.56
CA PRO A 431 13.39 -4.38 19.23
C PRO A 431 14.30 -3.48 18.40
N ALA A 432 14.20 -2.15 18.56
CA ALA A 432 15.06 -1.18 17.86
C ALA A 432 16.51 -1.25 18.37
N GLU A 433 16.72 -1.20 19.68
CA GLU A 433 18.05 -1.31 20.30
C GLU A 433 18.69 -2.69 20.02
N MET A 434 17.87 -3.75 19.99
CA MET A 434 18.29 -5.08 19.56
C MET A 434 18.71 -5.12 18.09
N ALA A 435 17.97 -4.49 17.18
CA ALA A 435 18.30 -4.43 15.77
C ALA A 435 19.66 -3.73 15.55
N GLU A 436 19.90 -2.58 16.21
CA GLU A 436 21.17 -1.86 16.17
C GLU A 436 22.33 -2.68 16.77
N SER A 437 22.11 -3.33 17.91
CA SER A 437 23.15 -4.07 18.63
C SER A 437 23.50 -5.42 17.99
N LEU A 438 22.55 -6.06 17.29
CA LEU A 438 22.78 -7.32 16.58
C LEU A 438 23.62 -7.14 15.31
N VAL A 439 23.37 -6.08 14.53
CA VAL A 439 24.05 -5.81 13.24
C VAL A 439 25.57 -6.03 13.27
N PRO A 440 26.36 -5.44 14.20
CA PRO A 440 27.82 -5.65 14.24
C PRO A 440 28.23 -7.07 14.66
N ALA A 441 27.39 -7.80 15.40
CA ALA A 441 27.65 -9.17 15.82
C ALA A 441 27.33 -10.22 14.74
N LEU A 442 26.48 -9.89 13.76
CA LEU A 442 26.07 -10.82 12.70
C LEU A 442 27.23 -11.31 11.82
N THR A 443 28.29 -10.52 11.61
CA THR A 443 29.47 -10.96 10.85
C THR A 443 30.56 -11.60 11.71
N GLN A 444 30.38 -11.65 13.03
CA GLN A 444 31.35 -12.23 13.96
C GLN A 444 31.19 -13.76 14.10
N THR A 445 32.26 -14.40 14.57
CA THR A 445 32.31 -15.85 14.82
C THR A 445 32.85 -16.15 16.22
N GLY A 446 32.54 -17.34 16.75
CA GLY A 446 32.97 -17.76 18.09
C GLY A 446 32.43 -16.85 19.21
N GLU A 447 33.24 -16.58 20.22
CA GLU A 447 32.87 -15.75 21.39
C GLU A 447 32.56 -14.29 21.02
N ALA A 448 33.08 -13.78 19.90
CA ALA A 448 32.77 -12.44 19.40
C ALA A 448 31.36 -12.32 18.80
N ARG A 449 30.67 -13.45 18.53
CA ARG A 449 29.29 -13.50 18.07
C ARG A 449 28.31 -13.40 19.24
N ALA A 450 28.46 -12.34 20.01
CA ALA A 450 27.71 -12.09 21.24
C ALA A 450 27.24 -10.63 21.31
N VAL A 451 26.11 -10.40 21.98
CA VAL A 451 25.56 -9.08 22.28
C VAL A 451 25.10 -9.06 23.74
N GLU A 452 25.45 -8.00 24.45
CA GLU A 452 24.97 -7.72 25.80
C GLU A 452 23.97 -6.56 25.73
N VAL A 453 22.79 -6.73 26.34
CA VAL A 453 21.71 -5.73 26.35
C VAL A 453 21.00 -5.71 27.71
N GLU A 454 20.35 -4.60 28.01
CA GLU A 454 19.51 -4.44 29.20
C GLU A 454 18.03 -4.65 28.88
N ALA A 455 17.32 -5.36 29.74
CA ALA A 455 15.85 -5.43 29.68
C ALA A 455 15.25 -4.14 30.25
N LYS A 456 14.32 -3.53 29.51
CA LYS A 456 13.62 -2.29 29.89
C LYS A 456 12.15 -2.58 30.19
N VAL A 457 11.50 -1.62 30.85
CA VAL A 457 10.04 -1.66 31.07
C VAL A 457 9.34 -1.71 29.71
N VAL A 458 8.34 -2.59 29.61
CA VAL A 458 7.46 -2.71 28.45
C VAL A 458 6.04 -2.48 28.95
N GLU A 459 5.37 -1.45 28.46
CA GLU A 459 3.98 -1.19 28.81
C GLU A 459 3.06 -2.26 28.21
N PRO A 460 1.92 -2.57 28.85
CA PRO A 460 0.87 -3.37 28.23
C PRO A 460 0.35 -2.72 26.93
N GLN A 461 -0.16 -3.53 26.00
CA GLN A 461 -0.77 -3.05 24.75
C GLN A 461 -2.09 -2.31 25.00
N PHE A 462 -2.73 -2.58 26.14
CA PHE A 462 -3.88 -1.84 26.64
C PHE A 462 -3.65 -1.51 28.12
N THR A 463 -3.39 -0.23 28.40
CA THR A 463 -2.98 0.25 29.72
C THR A 463 -4.18 0.46 30.66
N THR A 464 -3.90 0.59 31.96
CA THR A 464 -4.92 1.01 32.93
C THR A 464 -5.53 2.37 32.58
N ALA A 465 -4.70 3.29 32.05
CA ALA A 465 -5.16 4.61 31.61
C ALA A 465 -6.09 4.51 30.38
N ASP A 466 -5.83 3.60 29.44
CA ASP A 466 -6.73 3.34 28.31
C ASP A 466 -8.08 2.80 28.80
N ALA A 467 -8.06 1.82 29.71
CA ALA A 467 -9.26 1.23 30.30
C ALA A 467 -10.12 2.27 31.06
N GLU A 468 -9.49 3.17 31.80
CA GLU A 468 -10.15 4.29 32.48
C GLU A 468 -10.70 5.34 31.47
N ALA A 469 -9.94 5.64 30.41
CA ALA A 469 -10.32 6.61 29.39
C ALA A 469 -11.60 6.21 28.61
N LEU A 470 -11.87 4.91 28.49
CA LEU A 470 -13.10 4.39 27.87
C LEU A 470 -14.39 4.75 28.61
N LYS A 471 -14.33 5.11 29.90
CA LYS A 471 -15.50 5.53 30.73
C LYS A 471 -16.68 4.55 30.63
N ILE A 472 -16.42 3.28 30.89
CA ILE A 472 -17.46 2.24 30.95
C ILE A 472 -18.08 2.30 32.36
N THR A 473 -19.30 2.82 32.49
CA THR A 473 -19.89 3.21 33.80
C THR A 473 -21.15 2.45 34.18
N GLU A 474 -22.02 2.09 33.23
CA GLU A 474 -23.34 1.51 33.49
C GLU A 474 -23.79 0.55 32.38
N LYS A 475 -24.80 -0.29 32.67
CA LYS A 475 -25.44 -1.15 31.65
C LYS A 475 -26.35 -0.28 30.78
N ILE A 476 -25.98 -0.10 29.52
CA ILE A 476 -26.74 0.69 28.54
C ILE A 476 -27.77 -0.17 27.77
N SER A 477 -27.58 -1.49 27.72
CA SER A 477 -28.49 -2.42 27.05
C SER A 477 -28.39 -3.82 27.60
N GLU A 478 -29.46 -4.58 27.42
CA GLU A 478 -29.59 -5.99 27.77
C GLU A 478 -30.57 -6.65 26.80
N PHE A 479 -30.25 -7.85 26.35
CA PHE A 479 -31.18 -8.68 25.62
C PHE A 479 -31.02 -10.16 25.98
N GLU A 480 -32.16 -10.84 26.04
CA GLU A 480 -32.24 -12.27 26.34
C GLU A 480 -32.98 -13.00 25.21
N THR A 481 -32.56 -14.23 24.91
CA THR A 481 -33.39 -15.12 24.09
C THR A 481 -33.47 -16.53 24.67
N GLN A 482 -34.67 -17.13 24.61
CA GLN A 482 -34.94 -18.45 25.15
C GLN A 482 -34.74 -19.53 24.07
N PHE A 483 -34.20 -20.68 24.46
CA PHE A 483 -33.97 -21.81 23.54
C PHE A 483 -34.39 -23.17 24.14
N PRO A 484 -34.91 -24.09 23.31
CA PRO A 484 -35.30 -25.43 23.75
C PRO A 484 -34.09 -26.32 24.05
N TYR A 485 -34.30 -27.35 24.86
CA TYR A 485 -33.27 -28.30 25.22
C TYR A 485 -32.71 -29.08 24.03
N ALA A 486 -31.40 -28.99 23.83
CA ALA A 486 -30.57 -29.90 23.06
C ALA A 486 -29.12 -29.75 23.53
N GLU A 487 -28.36 -30.85 23.65
CA GLU A 487 -26.99 -30.78 24.18
C GLU A 487 -26.07 -29.90 23.32
N TYR A 488 -26.16 -30.02 21.98
CA TYR A 488 -25.40 -29.15 21.06
C TYR A 488 -25.69 -27.65 21.29
N ARG A 489 -26.92 -27.30 21.70
CA ARG A 489 -27.30 -25.91 22.00
C ARG A 489 -26.66 -25.42 23.29
N ASN A 490 -26.56 -26.26 24.31
CA ASN A 490 -25.87 -25.93 25.55
C ASN A 490 -24.37 -25.72 25.27
N THR A 491 -23.73 -26.60 24.51
CA THR A 491 -22.30 -26.50 24.17
C THR A 491 -22.00 -25.30 23.28
N ASN A 492 -22.59 -25.24 22.08
CA ASN A 492 -22.24 -24.23 21.07
C ASN A 492 -22.58 -22.81 21.49
N GLN A 493 -23.69 -22.58 22.20
CA GLN A 493 -24.02 -21.24 22.68
C GLN A 493 -23.15 -20.84 23.88
N SER A 494 -22.81 -21.76 24.78
CA SER A 494 -21.89 -21.43 25.88
C SER A 494 -20.52 -21.05 25.33
N ARG A 495 -20.02 -21.77 24.33
CA ARG A 495 -18.74 -21.47 23.66
C ARG A 495 -18.79 -20.15 22.89
N GLY A 496 -19.88 -19.90 22.16
CA GLY A 496 -20.09 -18.61 21.48
C GLY A 496 -20.24 -17.43 22.43
N ALA A 497 -20.80 -17.64 23.63
CA ALA A 497 -20.87 -16.62 24.67
C ALA A 497 -19.50 -16.37 25.33
N GLU A 498 -18.79 -17.44 25.73
CA GLU A 498 -17.42 -17.39 26.29
C GLU A 498 -16.45 -16.61 25.40
N LEU A 499 -16.55 -16.77 24.07
CA LEU A 499 -15.67 -16.11 23.11
C LEU A 499 -15.96 -14.61 22.90
N ILE A 500 -17.18 -14.13 23.20
CA ILE A 500 -17.52 -12.70 23.08
C ILE A 500 -17.56 -11.97 24.43
N ASP A 501 -17.66 -12.70 25.55
CA ASP A 501 -17.66 -12.15 26.91
C ASP A 501 -16.34 -11.42 27.20
N GLY A 502 -16.40 -10.22 27.77
CA GLY A 502 -15.22 -9.40 28.03
C GLY A 502 -14.73 -8.58 26.82
N THR A 503 -15.33 -8.72 25.64
CA THR A 503 -14.92 -7.94 24.45
C THR A 503 -15.21 -6.45 24.65
N ILE A 504 -14.20 -5.62 24.42
CA ILE A 504 -14.32 -4.15 24.47
C ILE A 504 -14.31 -3.61 23.04
N VAL A 505 -15.37 -2.89 22.65
CA VAL A 505 -15.47 -2.17 21.38
C VAL A 505 -15.18 -0.70 21.64
N LYS A 506 -14.04 -0.20 21.16
CA LYS A 506 -13.54 1.17 21.38
C LYS A 506 -14.40 2.21 20.63
N PRO A 507 -14.30 3.51 20.98
CA PRO A 507 -14.92 4.60 20.24
C PRO A 507 -14.62 4.51 18.74
N GLY A 508 -15.67 4.48 17.91
CA GLY A 508 -15.55 4.39 16.46
C GLY A 508 -15.16 3.01 15.89
N GLU A 509 -14.88 2.01 16.73
CA GLU A 509 -14.52 0.66 16.30
C GLU A 509 -15.74 -0.13 15.81
N THR A 510 -15.51 -1.05 14.86
CA THR A 510 -16.53 -1.98 14.36
C THR A 510 -16.23 -3.38 14.88
N PHE A 511 -17.11 -3.90 15.73
CA PHE A 511 -17.11 -5.30 16.14
C PHE A 511 -17.47 -6.20 14.96
N SER A 512 -16.85 -7.39 14.90
CA SER A 512 -17.25 -8.51 14.04
C SER A 512 -17.41 -9.77 14.90
N PHE A 513 -18.53 -10.49 14.71
CA PHE A 513 -18.75 -11.75 15.39
C PHE A 513 -17.81 -12.84 14.84
N ASN A 514 -17.64 -12.93 13.52
CA ASN A 514 -16.74 -13.91 12.91
C ASN A 514 -15.26 -13.67 13.27
N ASP A 515 -14.78 -12.43 13.34
CA ASP A 515 -13.39 -12.12 13.73
C ASP A 515 -13.14 -12.46 15.21
N THR A 516 -14.14 -12.26 16.08
CA THR A 516 -14.04 -12.52 17.53
C THR A 516 -14.17 -14.01 17.86
N VAL A 517 -15.12 -14.71 17.23
CA VAL A 517 -15.45 -16.13 17.54
C VAL A 517 -14.67 -17.12 16.67
N GLY A 518 -14.23 -16.70 15.48
CA GLY A 518 -13.55 -17.55 14.50
C GLY A 518 -14.44 -18.61 13.85
N GLU A 519 -13.79 -19.55 13.17
CA GLU A 519 -14.44 -20.68 12.53
C GLU A 519 -15.02 -21.66 13.57
N ARG A 520 -16.19 -22.22 13.28
CA ARG A 520 -16.87 -23.17 14.18
C ARG A 520 -16.33 -24.58 13.95
N THR A 521 -15.11 -24.83 14.41
CA THR A 521 -14.44 -26.14 14.34
C THR A 521 -14.53 -26.90 15.66
N VAL A 522 -14.22 -28.20 15.63
CA VAL A 522 -14.07 -29.03 16.84
C VAL A 522 -12.92 -28.51 17.72
N ASP A 523 -11.81 -28.08 17.11
CA ASP A 523 -10.66 -27.51 17.82
C ASP A 523 -11.00 -26.18 18.53
N ASN A 524 -11.93 -25.40 17.97
CA ASN A 524 -12.49 -24.21 18.61
C ASN A 524 -13.66 -24.54 19.58
N GLY A 525 -13.84 -25.81 19.95
CA GLY A 525 -14.80 -26.25 20.97
C GLY A 525 -16.26 -26.33 20.51
N PHE A 526 -16.54 -26.28 19.21
CA PHE A 526 -17.89 -26.42 18.67
C PHE A 526 -18.21 -27.88 18.32
N VAL A 527 -19.48 -28.25 18.46
CA VAL A 527 -20.02 -29.58 18.13
C VAL A 527 -21.07 -29.50 17.03
N THR A 528 -21.33 -30.64 16.38
CA THR A 528 -22.37 -30.77 15.36
C THR A 528 -23.75 -30.49 15.95
N GLY A 529 -24.56 -29.72 15.22
CA GLY A 529 -25.94 -29.43 15.59
C GLY A 529 -26.74 -28.94 14.40
N THR A 530 -28.02 -28.67 14.62
CA THR A 530 -28.90 -28.24 13.53
C THR A 530 -28.59 -26.80 13.09
N VAL A 531 -28.28 -26.63 11.81
CA VAL A 531 -28.16 -25.35 11.09
C VAL A 531 -29.28 -25.21 10.05
N ILE A 532 -29.42 -24.02 9.47
CA ILE A 532 -30.27 -23.78 8.29
C ILE A 532 -29.35 -23.45 7.12
N ASN A 533 -29.37 -24.27 6.08
CA ASN A 533 -28.55 -24.10 4.88
C ASN A 533 -29.45 -24.30 3.64
N GLY A 534 -29.40 -23.36 2.68
CA GLY A 534 -30.24 -23.42 1.47
C GLY A 534 -31.76 -23.48 1.71
N GLY A 535 -32.26 -22.91 2.82
CA GLY A 535 -33.68 -22.92 3.17
C GLY A 535 -34.21 -24.23 3.79
N VAL A 536 -33.32 -25.16 4.16
CA VAL A 536 -33.66 -26.41 4.86
C VAL A 536 -32.77 -26.62 6.09
N PHE A 537 -33.24 -27.41 7.05
CA PHE A 537 -32.41 -27.83 8.19
C PHE A 537 -31.39 -28.89 7.76
N ARG A 538 -30.14 -28.74 8.22
CA ARG A 538 -29.03 -29.69 8.06
C ARG A 538 -28.24 -29.80 9.37
N GLU A 539 -27.34 -30.77 9.47
CA GLU A 539 -26.42 -30.90 10.61
C GLU A 539 -25.01 -30.46 10.20
N GLU A 540 -24.49 -29.43 10.86
CA GLU A 540 -23.15 -28.87 10.64
C GLU A 540 -22.56 -28.43 12.01
N LEU A 541 -21.25 -28.17 12.06
CA LEU A 541 -20.60 -27.65 13.28
C LEU A 541 -21.13 -26.25 13.63
N GLY A 542 -21.25 -25.97 14.93
CA GLY A 542 -21.77 -24.66 15.38
C GLY A 542 -23.28 -24.49 15.26
N GLY A 543 -24.05 -25.58 15.06
CA GLY A 543 -25.50 -25.54 15.11
C GLY A 543 -26.03 -24.83 16.37
N GLY A 544 -26.93 -23.87 16.16
CA GLY A 544 -27.49 -23.02 17.23
C GLY A 544 -26.77 -21.70 17.50
N VAL A 545 -25.59 -21.43 16.93
CA VAL A 545 -24.84 -20.16 17.17
C VAL A 545 -25.61 -18.91 16.73
N SER A 546 -26.49 -18.97 15.70
CA SER A 546 -27.35 -17.83 15.33
C SER A 546 -28.24 -17.30 16.47
N GLN A 547 -28.46 -18.09 17.53
CA GLN A 547 -29.13 -17.64 18.75
C GLN A 547 -28.27 -16.61 19.54
N VAL A 548 -26.97 -16.87 19.66
CA VAL A 548 -25.98 -15.95 20.26
C VAL A 548 -25.98 -14.64 19.47
N VAL A 549 -25.84 -14.75 18.15
CA VAL A 549 -25.77 -13.62 17.21
C VAL A 549 -27.05 -12.80 17.22
N THR A 550 -28.23 -13.42 17.19
CA THR A 550 -29.51 -12.71 17.32
C THR A 550 -29.66 -11.99 18.67
N THR A 551 -29.14 -12.57 19.75
CA THR A 551 -29.17 -11.93 21.08
C THR A 551 -28.24 -10.71 21.11
N LEU A 552 -27.01 -10.87 20.61
CA LEU A 552 -26.02 -9.79 20.50
C LEU A 552 -26.50 -8.66 19.58
N TYR A 553 -27.09 -8.98 18.42
CA TYR A 553 -27.69 -8.00 17.51
C TYR A 553 -28.73 -7.14 18.22
N ASN A 554 -29.67 -7.75 18.96
CA ASN A 554 -30.69 -6.98 19.68
C ASN A 554 -30.08 -6.19 20.85
N ALA A 555 -29.05 -6.70 21.54
CA ALA A 555 -28.34 -5.94 22.56
C ALA A 555 -27.65 -4.69 21.96
N GLY A 556 -26.97 -4.81 20.82
CA GLY A 556 -26.41 -3.69 20.05
C GLY A 556 -27.49 -2.71 19.55
N PHE A 557 -28.60 -3.25 19.05
CA PHE A 557 -29.77 -2.49 18.60
C PHE A 557 -30.34 -1.61 19.73
N PHE A 558 -30.53 -2.14 20.94
CA PHE A 558 -31.01 -1.34 22.07
C PHE A 558 -29.91 -0.54 22.78
N GLY A 559 -28.63 -0.87 22.59
CA GLY A 559 -27.47 -0.11 23.06
C GLY A 559 -27.07 1.08 22.19
N GLY A 560 -27.72 1.26 21.04
CA GLY A 560 -27.48 2.40 20.15
C GLY A 560 -26.26 2.24 19.24
N MET A 561 -25.80 1.01 19.02
CA MET A 561 -24.75 0.71 18.04
C MET A 561 -25.26 0.95 16.61
N ASP A 562 -24.40 1.40 15.70
CA ASP A 562 -24.73 1.52 14.29
C ASP A 562 -24.62 0.13 13.63
N ASP A 563 -25.65 -0.27 12.89
CA ASP A 563 -25.73 -1.55 12.18
C ASP A 563 -24.85 -1.48 10.91
N VAL A 564 -23.80 -2.31 10.83
CA VAL A 564 -22.85 -2.33 9.70
C VAL A 564 -23.14 -3.52 8.79
N GLU A 565 -23.43 -4.67 9.38
CA GLU A 565 -23.85 -5.88 8.68
C GLU A 565 -24.71 -6.74 9.62
N HIS A 566 -25.92 -7.07 9.19
CA HIS A 566 -26.67 -8.20 9.73
C HIS A 566 -27.48 -8.83 8.59
N HIS A 567 -27.79 -10.13 8.74
CA HIS A 567 -28.63 -10.86 7.78
C HIS A 567 -29.69 -11.67 8.52
N PRO A 568 -31.00 -11.42 8.36
CA PRO A 568 -32.02 -12.28 8.92
C PRO A 568 -31.98 -13.67 8.27
N HIS A 569 -32.50 -14.69 8.96
CA HIS A 569 -32.64 -16.02 8.35
C HIS A 569 -33.56 -15.95 7.14
N ALA A 570 -33.33 -16.81 6.14
CA ALA A 570 -34.10 -16.83 4.89
C ALA A 570 -35.63 -16.95 5.08
N PHE A 571 -36.07 -17.53 6.20
CA PHE A 571 -37.48 -17.60 6.61
C PHE A 571 -37.61 -17.24 8.09
N TYR A 572 -38.77 -16.70 8.47
CA TYR A 572 -39.04 -16.27 9.85
C TYR A 572 -39.06 -17.45 10.83
N ILE A 573 -38.38 -17.29 11.96
CA ILE A 573 -38.33 -18.28 13.04
C ILE A 573 -39.04 -17.71 14.28
N ASP A 574 -40.05 -18.43 14.77
CA ASP A 574 -41.00 -17.97 15.80
C ASP A 574 -40.37 -17.53 17.12
N ARG A 575 -39.27 -18.18 17.53
CA ARG A 575 -38.52 -17.86 18.77
C ARG A 575 -37.75 -16.53 18.74
N TYR A 576 -37.62 -15.87 17.58
CA TYR A 576 -36.92 -14.60 17.45
C TYR A 576 -37.88 -13.40 17.33
N PRO A 577 -37.47 -12.19 17.75
CA PRO A 577 -38.26 -10.99 17.51
C PRO A 577 -38.43 -10.77 16.01
N VAL A 578 -39.67 -10.58 15.56
CA VAL A 578 -40.00 -10.45 14.13
C VAL A 578 -39.19 -9.30 13.51
N GLY A 579 -38.42 -9.60 12.47
CA GLY A 579 -37.59 -8.64 11.75
C GLY A 579 -36.32 -8.17 12.48
N ARG A 580 -36.01 -8.72 13.66
CA ARG A 580 -34.74 -8.44 14.38
C ARG A 580 -34.06 -9.74 14.77
N GLU A 581 -33.64 -10.47 13.75
CA GLU A 581 -32.86 -11.69 13.89
C GLU A 581 -31.61 -11.62 13.03
N ALA A 582 -30.56 -12.32 13.42
CA ALA A 582 -29.28 -12.33 12.74
C ALA A 582 -28.74 -13.76 12.60
N THR A 583 -28.26 -14.06 11.40
CA THR A 583 -27.60 -15.30 10.99
C THR A 583 -26.09 -15.05 10.93
N VAL A 584 -25.29 -16.10 11.08
CA VAL A 584 -23.85 -16.05 10.83
C VAL A 584 -23.40 -17.30 10.08
N TYR A 585 -22.45 -17.16 9.17
CA TYR A 585 -21.77 -18.25 8.49
C TYR A 585 -20.32 -17.83 8.22
N TYR A 586 -19.36 -18.64 8.67
CA TYR A 586 -17.96 -18.24 8.63
C TYR A 586 -17.48 -18.08 7.18
N GLY A 587 -16.81 -16.97 6.89
CA GLY A 587 -16.37 -16.63 5.54
C GLY A 587 -17.46 -16.14 4.56
N SER A 588 -18.73 -15.98 4.97
CA SER A 588 -19.78 -15.47 4.05
C SER A 588 -20.88 -14.59 4.64
N LEU A 589 -21.27 -14.76 5.91
CA LEU A 589 -22.28 -13.93 6.59
C LEU A 589 -21.80 -13.57 8.00
N ASP A 590 -21.79 -12.29 8.34
CA ASP A 590 -21.36 -11.82 9.66
C ASP A 590 -22.44 -11.00 10.39
N LEU A 591 -22.23 -10.79 11.69
CA LEU A 591 -22.85 -9.71 12.44
C LEU A 591 -21.76 -8.68 12.76
N ARG A 592 -21.92 -7.46 12.23
CA ARG A 592 -21.01 -6.36 12.45
C ARG A 592 -21.78 -5.13 12.90
N PHE A 593 -21.32 -4.51 13.99
CA PHE A 593 -21.86 -3.25 14.46
C PHE A 593 -20.72 -2.31 14.85
N LYS A 594 -20.92 -1.02 14.59
CA LYS A 594 -19.99 0.03 14.97
C LYS A 594 -20.42 0.67 16.28
N ASN A 595 -19.47 0.96 17.16
CA ASN A 595 -19.68 1.84 18.30
C ASN A 595 -19.60 3.31 17.82
N PRO A 596 -20.71 4.08 17.80
CA PRO A 596 -20.73 5.45 17.30
C PRO A 596 -20.46 6.49 18.40
N THR A 597 -20.07 6.06 19.61
CA THR A 597 -19.94 6.92 20.79
C THR A 597 -18.48 7.23 21.13
N ASP A 598 -18.26 8.28 21.92
CA ASP A 598 -16.94 8.65 22.46
C ASP A 598 -16.50 7.77 23.65
N TYR A 599 -17.22 6.68 23.92
CA TYR A 599 -17.04 5.80 25.08
C TYR A 599 -16.82 4.35 24.64
N GLY A 600 -16.10 3.56 25.43
CA GLY A 600 -15.98 2.12 25.17
C GLY A 600 -17.28 1.38 25.43
N VAL A 601 -17.48 0.25 24.76
CA VAL A 601 -18.60 -0.67 25.01
C VAL A 601 -18.04 -2.03 25.39
N LEU A 602 -18.26 -2.46 26.63
CA LEU A 602 -17.96 -3.81 27.09
C LEU A 602 -19.16 -4.72 26.80
N ILE A 603 -18.92 -5.78 26.03
CA ILE A 603 -19.85 -6.89 25.80
C ILE A 603 -19.71 -7.87 26.97
N ARG A 604 -20.84 -8.23 27.58
CA ARG A 604 -20.92 -9.36 28.50
C ARG A 604 -21.91 -10.38 27.97
N ALA A 605 -21.54 -11.66 27.97
CA ALA A 605 -22.37 -12.72 27.41
C ALA A 605 -22.27 -14.02 28.22
N TYR A 606 -23.41 -14.63 28.52
CA TYR A 606 -23.47 -15.90 29.25
C TYR A 606 -24.73 -16.70 28.93
N VAL A 607 -24.74 -17.97 29.31
CA VAL A 607 -25.84 -18.92 29.01
C VAL A 607 -26.32 -19.62 30.27
N ASP A 608 -27.59 -19.44 30.59
CA ASP A 608 -28.32 -20.36 31.46
C ASP A 608 -28.64 -21.63 30.66
N LYS A 609 -27.92 -22.72 30.93
CA LYS A 609 -28.09 -23.98 30.20
C LYS A 609 -29.50 -24.54 30.34
N SER A 610 -30.03 -25.00 29.21
CA SER A 610 -31.28 -25.73 29.12
C SER A 610 -31.16 -27.12 29.76
N THR A 611 -32.27 -27.67 30.25
CA THR A 611 -32.35 -29.06 30.75
C THR A 611 -33.57 -29.76 30.16
N PRO A 612 -33.68 -31.10 30.20
CA PRO A 612 -34.92 -31.78 29.82
C PRO A 612 -36.11 -31.17 30.58
N GLY A 613 -37.07 -30.61 29.84
CA GLY A 613 -38.25 -29.93 30.40
C GLY A 613 -38.09 -28.46 30.81
N LYS A 614 -36.91 -27.83 30.68
CA LYS A 614 -36.68 -26.40 30.94
C LYS A 614 -35.92 -25.74 29.80
N GLN A 615 -36.43 -24.63 29.28
CA GLN A 615 -35.70 -23.81 28.31
C GLN A 615 -34.45 -23.18 28.95
N GLY A 616 -33.41 -23.01 28.13
CA GLY A 616 -32.23 -22.22 28.47
C GLY A 616 -32.40 -20.77 28.03
N VAL A 617 -31.52 -19.90 28.51
CA VAL A 617 -31.52 -18.46 28.20
C VAL A 617 -30.12 -18.05 27.76
N MET A 618 -30.01 -17.41 26.61
CA MET A 618 -28.81 -16.69 26.16
C MET A 618 -28.96 -15.24 26.60
N HIS A 619 -27.96 -14.71 27.31
CA HIS A 619 -27.92 -13.35 27.86
C HIS A 619 -26.82 -12.55 27.20
N VAL A 620 -27.11 -11.33 26.74
CA VAL A 620 -26.10 -10.35 26.34
C VAL A 620 -26.39 -8.99 26.99
N GLU A 621 -25.43 -8.45 27.72
CA GLU A 621 -25.44 -7.09 28.27
C GLU A 621 -24.40 -6.23 27.54
N LEU A 622 -24.70 -4.95 27.30
CA LEU A 622 -23.72 -3.95 26.88
C LEU A 622 -23.55 -2.90 27.98
N TRP A 623 -22.29 -2.68 28.37
CA TRP A 623 -21.90 -1.72 29.40
C TRP A 623 -21.08 -0.59 28.78
N SER A 624 -21.40 0.67 29.10
CA SER A 624 -20.77 1.89 28.54
C SER A 624 -21.12 3.12 29.38
N THR A 625 -20.94 4.34 28.85
CA THR A 625 -21.61 5.56 29.34
C THR A 625 -22.91 5.78 28.57
N LYS A 626 -23.99 6.16 29.26
CA LYS A 626 -25.31 6.34 28.63
C LYS A 626 -25.40 7.60 27.76
N VAL A 627 -25.64 7.40 26.45
CA VAL A 627 -25.80 8.48 25.45
C VAL A 627 -27.27 8.79 25.11
N TRP A 628 -28.14 7.77 25.20
CA TRP A 628 -29.57 7.81 24.84
C TRP A 628 -30.43 7.54 26.07
N ASP A 629 -31.54 8.26 26.25
CA ASP A 629 -32.47 8.03 27.36
C ASP A 629 -33.08 6.63 27.28
N LYS A 630 -33.48 6.26 26.06
CA LYS A 630 -34.18 5.05 25.66
C LYS A 630 -34.05 4.84 24.15
N ILE A 631 -34.02 3.59 23.71
CA ILE A 631 -34.26 3.21 22.31
C ILE A 631 -35.55 2.40 22.24
N GLU A 632 -36.41 2.73 21.28
CA GLU A 632 -37.68 2.05 21.03
C GLU A 632 -37.64 1.30 19.69
N ALA A 633 -38.41 0.22 19.60
CA ALA A 633 -38.55 -0.57 18.38
C ALA A 633 -40.03 -0.84 18.11
N ASP A 634 -40.49 -0.47 16.91
CA ASP A 634 -41.80 -0.83 16.37
C ASP A 634 -41.65 -1.67 15.11
N ALA A 635 -42.75 -2.30 14.69
CA ALA A 635 -42.82 -3.07 13.46
C ALA A 635 -44.07 -2.71 12.65
N SER A 636 -43.96 -2.71 11.32
CA SER A 636 -45.11 -2.57 10.43
C SER A 636 -46.04 -3.78 10.52
N PRO A 637 -47.28 -3.68 10.02
CA PRO A 637 -48.02 -4.86 9.59
C PRO A 637 -47.20 -5.68 8.58
N ARG A 638 -47.29 -7.00 8.66
CA ARG A 638 -46.66 -7.91 7.67
C ARG A 638 -47.26 -7.65 6.29
N ARG A 639 -46.40 -7.51 5.27
CA ARG A 639 -46.78 -7.27 3.86
C ARG A 639 -46.21 -8.35 2.94
N ASN A 640 -46.61 -8.36 1.67
CA ASN A 640 -46.08 -9.26 0.64
C ASN A 640 -46.05 -10.76 1.03
N GLY A 641 -47.17 -11.28 1.54
CA GLY A 641 -47.24 -12.67 2.02
C GLY A 641 -46.95 -13.73 0.94
N ARG A 642 -46.16 -14.74 1.31
CA ARG A 642 -45.68 -15.83 0.43
C ARG A 642 -46.12 -17.17 1.01
N SER A 643 -46.78 -18.01 0.20
CA SER A 643 -47.26 -19.33 0.62
C SER A 643 -46.20 -20.41 0.40
N PRO A 644 -45.97 -21.33 1.36
CA PRO A 644 -45.03 -22.44 1.21
C PRO A 644 -45.61 -23.58 0.37
N GLY A 645 -44.72 -24.28 -0.35
CA GLY A 645 -45.00 -25.50 -1.09
C GLY A 645 -44.82 -26.78 -0.27
N THR A 646 -44.55 -27.88 -0.97
CA THR A 646 -44.21 -29.17 -0.37
C THR A 646 -43.14 -29.87 -1.19
N ARG A 647 -42.02 -30.16 -0.54
CA ARG A 647 -40.85 -30.84 -1.09
C ARG A 647 -40.75 -32.24 -0.47
N TYR A 648 -40.28 -33.18 -1.29
CA TYR A 648 -39.90 -34.52 -0.86
C TYR A 648 -38.37 -34.63 -0.99
N ASP A 649 -37.71 -35.19 0.03
CA ASP A 649 -36.26 -35.43 0.07
C ASP A 649 -36.08 -36.89 0.52
N ASP A 650 -35.63 -37.76 -0.39
CA ASP A 650 -35.43 -39.19 -0.14
C ASP A 650 -33.97 -39.55 0.19
N THR A 651 -33.15 -38.55 0.54
CA THR A 651 -31.78 -38.76 1.02
C THR A 651 -31.76 -39.06 2.52
N ASP A 652 -30.75 -39.81 2.95
CA ASP A 652 -30.51 -40.14 4.37
C ASP A 652 -30.16 -38.90 5.23
N ARG A 653 -29.93 -37.74 4.59
CA ARG A 653 -29.69 -36.43 5.23
C ARG A 653 -30.95 -35.57 5.34
N CYS A 654 -32.13 -36.11 5.07
CA CYS A 654 -33.38 -35.38 5.16
C CYS A 654 -33.75 -35.02 6.62
N VAL A 655 -34.02 -33.73 6.86
CA VAL A 655 -34.64 -33.24 8.09
C VAL A 655 -36.06 -32.79 7.77
N ALA A 656 -37.06 -33.35 8.44
CA ALA A 656 -38.46 -33.01 8.21
C ALA A 656 -38.75 -31.57 8.66
N GLN A 657 -39.48 -30.82 7.84
CA GLN A 657 -39.73 -29.39 8.05
C GLN A 657 -41.23 -29.07 7.91
N ALA A 658 -41.75 -28.29 8.86
CA ALA A 658 -43.10 -27.74 8.77
C ALA A 658 -43.15 -26.54 7.79
N PRO A 659 -44.26 -26.32 7.08
CA PRO A 659 -44.40 -25.18 6.16
C PRO A 659 -44.39 -23.84 6.91
N ILE A 660 -43.60 -22.87 6.44
CA ILE A 660 -43.50 -21.52 7.00
C ILE A 660 -43.89 -20.49 5.93
N SER A 661 -44.84 -19.62 6.23
CA SER A 661 -45.24 -18.53 5.33
C SER A 661 -44.24 -17.37 5.38
N GLY A 662 -43.79 -16.93 4.21
CA GLY A 662 -42.94 -15.74 4.06
C GLY A 662 -43.75 -14.45 4.07
N PHE A 663 -43.08 -13.33 4.34
CA PHE A 663 -43.63 -11.97 4.36
C PHE A 663 -42.48 -10.96 4.43
N ASP A 664 -42.76 -9.70 4.13
CA ASP A 664 -41.85 -8.58 4.41
C ASP A 664 -42.39 -7.79 5.62
N ILE A 665 -41.49 -7.16 6.38
CA ILE A 665 -41.84 -6.33 7.53
C ILE A 665 -40.81 -5.22 7.72
N ASP A 666 -41.27 -4.01 8.03
CA ASP A 666 -40.41 -2.86 8.32
C ASP A 666 -40.25 -2.71 9.83
N ILE A 667 -39.02 -2.58 10.31
CA ILE A 667 -38.68 -2.36 11.72
C ILE A 667 -38.22 -0.92 11.89
N VAL A 668 -38.85 -0.19 12.81
CA VAL A 668 -38.55 1.22 13.06
C VAL A 668 -37.89 1.35 14.43
N ARG A 669 -36.61 1.77 14.44
CA ARG A 669 -35.83 2.08 15.63
C ARG A 669 -35.88 3.58 15.91
N ARG A 670 -36.26 3.99 17.12
CA ARG A 670 -36.26 5.40 17.53
C ARG A 670 -35.36 5.62 18.72
N PHE A 671 -34.47 6.59 18.60
CA PHE A 671 -33.53 6.99 19.63
C PHE A 671 -34.10 8.20 20.35
N ILE A 672 -34.29 8.09 21.66
CA ILE A 672 -34.87 9.15 22.49
C ILE A 672 -33.75 9.83 23.28
N LYS A 673 -33.73 11.15 23.24
CA LYS A 673 -32.82 12.01 24.02
C LYS A 673 -33.56 13.27 24.44
N ASP A 674 -33.36 13.70 25.69
CA ASP A 674 -34.09 14.78 26.33
C ASP A 674 -35.62 14.64 26.19
N GLY A 675 -36.10 13.39 26.27
CA GLY A 675 -37.52 13.04 26.10
C GLY A 675 -38.09 13.24 24.68
N LYS A 676 -37.25 13.44 23.65
CA LYS A 676 -37.67 13.63 22.25
C LYS A 676 -37.01 12.59 21.34
N VAL A 677 -37.66 12.26 20.22
CA VAL A 677 -37.05 11.43 19.18
C VAL A 677 -35.97 12.25 18.46
N ALA A 678 -34.72 11.80 18.57
CA ALA A 678 -33.54 12.49 18.03
C ALA A 678 -33.03 11.85 16.73
N LYS A 679 -33.12 10.52 16.62
CA LYS A 679 -32.78 9.73 15.42
C LYS A 679 -33.89 8.70 15.20
N THR A 680 -34.24 8.43 13.95
CA THR A 680 -35.12 7.33 13.56
C THR A 680 -34.46 6.56 12.43
N GLU A 681 -34.38 5.25 12.56
CA GLU A 681 -33.93 4.33 11.52
C GLU A 681 -35.08 3.40 11.15
N THR A 682 -35.14 3.00 9.88
CA THR A 682 -36.09 2.00 9.40
C THR A 682 -35.32 0.99 8.57
N ASP A 683 -35.48 -0.29 8.90
CA ASP A 683 -34.94 -1.42 8.15
C ASP A 683 -36.09 -2.34 7.68
N THR A 684 -35.85 -3.18 6.67
CA THR A 684 -36.85 -4.09 6.10
C THR A 684 -36.33 -5.53 6.07
N ALA A 685 -36.89 -6.39 6.93
CA ALA A 685 -36.64 -7.83 6.88
C ALA A 685 -37.53 -8.51 5.83
N ASN A 686 -36.92 -9.32 4.97
CA ASN A 686 -37.58 -9.98 3.83
C ASN A 686 -37.56 -11.51 4.00
N TYR A 687 -38.65 -12.10 4.45
CA TYR A 687 -38.73 -13.54 4.71
C TYR A 687 -39.33 -14.31 3.53
N GLN A 688 -38.58 -15.28 3.02
CA GLN A 688 -39.07 -16.26 2.07
C GLN A 688 -40.03 -17.25 2.75
N ALA A 689 -40.84 -17.95 1.94
CA ALA A 689 -41.61 -19.08 2.45
C ALA A 689 -40.72 -20.32 2.48
N ALA A 690 -40.82 -21.12 3.55
CA ALA A 690 -40.11 -22.39 3.66
C ALA A 690 -41.08 -23.56 3.40
N ASP A 691 -40.79 -24.35 2.37
CA ASP A 691 -41.60 -25.51 2.01
C ASP A 691 -41.70 -26.52 3.16
N ARG A 692 -42.84 -27.22 3.19
CA ARG A 692 -42.96 -28.45 3.99
C ARG A 692 -42.01 -29.51 3.40
N VAL A 693 -41.04 -29.97 4.16
CA VAL A 693 -40.15 -31.09 3.75
C VAL A 693 -40.69 -32.39 4.35
N ILE A 694 -41.00 -33.35 3.47
CA ILE A 694 -41.40 -34.71 3.84
C ILE A 694 -40.24 -35.65 3.47
N CYS A 695 -39.68 -36.34 4.45
CA CYS A 695 -38.62 -37.31 4.19
C CYS A 695 -39.18 -38.58 3.55
N GLY A 696 -38.50 -39.04 2.49
CA GLY A 696 -38.90 -40.15 1.65
C GLY A 696 -39.38 -39.73 0.25
N LYS A 697 -39.63 -40.73 -0.59
CA LYS A 697 -39.91 -40.53 -2.02
C LYS A 697 -41.23 -39.81 -2.26
N LYS A 698 -41.22 -38.88 -3.21
CA LYS A 698 -42.45 -38.26 -3.73
C LYS A 698 -43.41 -39.36 -4.20
N PRO A 699 -44.67 -39.41 -3.71
CA PRO A 699 -45.64 -40.36 -4.20
C PRO A 699 -45.82 -40.15 -5.70
N LYS A 700 -45.94 -41.26 -6.45
CA LYS A 700 -46.33 -41.17 -7.86
C LYS A 700 -47.72 -40.53 -7.94
N PRO A 701 -48.00 -39.68 -8.94
CA PRO A 701 -49.37 -39.26 -9.18
C PRO A 701 -50.23 -40.50 -9.38
N GLU A 702 -51.43 -40.50 -8.80
CA GLU A 702 -52.45 -41.49 -9.15
C GLU A 702 -52.92 -41.18 -10.58
N ASP A 703 -52.93 -42.19 -11.45
CA ASP A 703 -53.49 -42.08 -12.81
C ASP A 703 -55.03 -42.09 -12.71
N ASP A 704 -55.65 -40.90 -12.74
CA ASP A 704 -57.11 -40.67 -12.85
C ASP A 704 -57.64 -40.88 -14.29
#